data_AF-A0AAV5KWK2-F1
#
_entry.id   AF-A0AAV5KWK2-F1
#
_cell.length_a   1.000
_cell.length_b   1.000
_cell.length_c   1.000
_cell.angle_alpha   90.00
_cell.angle_beta   90.00
_cell.angle_gamma   90.00
#
_symmetry.space_group_name_H-M   'P 1'
#
loop_
_entity.id
_entity.type
_entity.pdbx_description
1 polymer ?
#
loop_
_entity_poly.entity_id
_entity_poly.type
_entity_poly.pdbx_seq_one_letter_code
_entity_poly.pdbx_strand_id
1 'polypeptide(L)'
;MDMQMKVAHAVHVLNHDAESCNRVAANQWLVQFQQTDAAWEVAISILTSEHQPYISDFEVEFFAAQILKRKIQNEGHCLQLGVKDALLNALLVAAKRFTSGPPQLLTQVCLALSALILRAAERGKPIQQLFYSLQNLQSQDDGNVAVLEMLTVLPEEAIDTQSSDCKISPSHRSQYGQELLSHIPMVLEFLLQQSEKRFEDDVQLQEKNRKILRCLLSWVRVGCFSEIPQGSLAAHPLLNFVFNSLQVSLSFDLAIEVLTELVSCHEGLPQVLLCRVPFLKEILLLPALANGDEKIIAGLACLMSEIGQAAPSLIAEASTEALALTDALLSCVAFPSEGWEIADSTLQFWSTLANCILGLDMESRNRKSVEDMFFSIFSALLDALLLRAQVDESTVGDDSGTIDLPDGLVQFRMNLLELLVDICQLLRPLTFTQKLLFSGWLSANVPINWKEVETKLFALNAVSEVVLLDGQTFDFSMIVQLVAILSSSPSESIKGFICIVYRSLADVIGSYSKWISAFQNNARPLLLFLAAGISEPLSSNACASALRKFCEDASAVIYEPSNLEILIWIGEALEKRHLPLEDEVEIVSAISAILGSVSNRELQNALLTRLLSSSYEAVKKLIDDDNHSLRQNPALYTQVLNSATRGLHRMGIVFSHLISPLPSEPSSDDPILGLLRIFWPMLEKLFRSEHMENGSLSAAACRALSLAIQSSGQQCMVLLPKILDWLSSNFLSFQSHDCYVRTASVVIEEFGHKEEYAPLFITTFERFTQASSVMGLNSSYICDQEPDLVEAYTNFASIFVRGTRKEVLAASGAILEISFQKAAIWCTAMHRGAALAAMSYLSCFLEIGLSSLLESEGSFSTIAIHVISHSGEGLVSNIVYALLGVSAMSRVHKCATILQQLAAICSLSERTIWKAILGWESLHAWLLAAVQALPVEYLRQGEVETLVPIWLNALGGAASDYLESKSCNGVKSDYGHMQGKGGRVLKRLIREFADGHRNIPNLT
;
A
#
# COMPACT_ATOMS: atom_id res chain seq x y z
N MET A 1 35.04 -25.84 -32.40
CA MET A 1 34.24 -26.82 -33.14
C MET A 1 33.43 -27.75 -32.23
N ASP A 2 34.02 -28.57 -31.34
CA ASP A 2 33.23 -29.54 -30.53
C ASP A 2 32.19 -28.87 -29.59
N MET A 3 32.57 -27.78 -28.91
CA MET A 3 31.63 -27.04 -28.04
C MET A 3 30.53 -26.28 -28.79
N GLN A 4 30.79 -25.81 -30.01
CA GLN A 4 29.80 -25.11 -30.83
C GLN A 4 28.66 -26.05 -31.24
N MET A 5 29.00 -27.29 -31.63
CA MET A 5 28.00 -28.31 -31.97
C MET A 5 27.16 -28.71 -30.75
N LYS A 6 27.76 -28.77 -29.56
CA LYS A 6 27.02 -29.04 -28.30
C LYS A 6 26.04 -27.91 -27.95
N VAL A 7 26.45 -26.66 -28.13
CA VAL A 7 25.55 -25.50 -27.95
C VAL A 7 24.42 -25.52 -28.96
N ALA A 8 24.71 -25.72 -30.25
CA ALA A 8 23.69 -25.80 -31.29
C ALA A 8 22.68 -26.92 -31.02
N HIS A 9 23.16 -28.10 -30.61
CA HIS A 9 22.29 -29.22 -30.26
C HIS A 9 21.41 -28.93 -29.03
N ALA A 10 21.98 -28.34 -27.97
CA ALA A 10 21.22 -27.99 -26.78
C ALA A 10 20.16 -26.90 -27.04
N VAL A 11 20.45 -25.90 -27.89
CA VAL A 11 19.47 -24.88 -28.31
C VAL A 11 18.33 -25.52 -29.12
N HIS A 12 18.67 -26.40 -30.07
CA HIS A 12 17.66 -27.14 -30.84
C HIS A 12 16.76 -28.01 -29.94
N VAL A 13 17.33 -28.71 -28.95
CA VAL A 13 16.55 -29.48 -27.96
C VAL A 13 15.64 -28.56 -27.14
N LEU A 14 16.12 -27.39 -26.71
CA LEU A 14 15.33 -26.44 -25.93
C LEU A 14 14.07 -25.96 -26.67
N ASN A 15 14.18 -25.68 -27.98
CA ASN A 15 13.11 -25.07 -28.77
C ASN A 15 12.19 -26.07 -29.48
N HIS A 16 12.70 -27.28 -29.81
CA HIS A 16 11.97 -28.22 -30.69
C HIS A 16 11.70 -29.60 -30.08
N ASP A 17 12.25 -29.95 -28.91
CA ASP A 17 12.00 -31.26 -28.29
C ASP A 17 10.58 -31.35 -27.70
N ALA A 18 9.87 -32.44 -28.00
CA ALA A 18 8.50 -32.66 -27.54
C ALA A 18 8.42 -32.96 -26.04
N GLU A 19 9.48 -33.49 -25.43
CA GLU A 19 9.51 -33.87 -24.02
C GLU A 19 9.97 -32.71 -23.14
N SER A 20 9.16 -32.34 -22.14
CA SER A 20 9.47 -31.24 -21.22
C SER A 20 10.72 -31.49 -20.39
N CYS A 21 11.04 -32.74 -20.02
CA CYS A 21 12.24 -33.08 -19.26
C CYS A 21 13.54 -32.80 -20.02
N ASN A 22 13.56 -33.05 -21.33
CA ASN A 22 14.74 -32.80 -22.17
C ASN A 22 14.97 -31.30 -22.37
N ARG A 23 13.89 -30.53 -22.54
CA ARG A 23 13.94 -29.05 -22.60
C ARG A 23 14.47 -28.44 -21.30
N VAL A 24 14.05 -28.95 -20.14
CA VAL A 24 14.56 -28.50 -18.84
C VAL A 24 16.04 -28.83 -18.68
N ALA A 25 16.47 -30.05 -19.04
CA ALA A 25 17.87 -30.45 -18.98
C ALA A 25 18.76 -29.61 -19.91
N ALA A 26 18.30 -29.34 -21.13
CA ALA A 26 18.98 -28.47 -22.08
C ALA A 26 19.10 -27.03 -21.54
N ASN A 27 18.02 -26.47 -20.98
CA ASN A 27 18.05 -25.14 -20.36
C ASN A 27 19.04 -25.08 -19.19
N GLN A 28 19.03 -26.07 -18.29
CA GLN A 28 19.97 -26.13 -17.16
C GLN A 28 21.42 -26.17 -17.62
N TRP A 29 21.72 -26.98 -18.65
CA TRP A 29 23.06 -27.04 -19.24
C TRP A 29 23.46 -25.71 -19.89
N LEU A 30 22.56 -25.06 -20.63
CA LEU A 30 22.81 -23.75 -21.26
C LEU A 30 23.02 -22.64 -20.21
N VAL A 31 22.29 -22.67 -19.09
CA VAL A 31 22.50 -21.75 -17.96
C VAL A 31 23.86 -21.96 -17.30
N GLN A 32 24.29 -23.21 -17.11
CA GLN A 32 25.63 -23.52 -16.62
C GLN A 32 26.71 -23.07 -17.61
N PHE A 33 26.50 -23.31 -18.91
CA PHE A 33 27.40 -22.88 -19.97
C PHE A 33 27.59 -21.37 -19.98
N GLN A 34 26.51 -20.58 -19.78
CA GLN A 34 26.57 -19.11 -19.71
C GLN A 34 27.54 -18.58 -18.63
N GLN A 35 27.77 -19.35 -17.56
CA GLN A 35 28.68 -18.98 -16.48
C GLN A 35 30.14 -19.33 -16.77
N THR A 36 30.42 -20.08 -17.83
CA THR A 36 31.79 -20.48 -18.20
C THR A 36 32.53 -19.43 -19.01
N ASP A 37 33.87 -19.46 -18.99
CA ASP A 37 34.72 -18.60 -19.83
C ASP A 37 34.61 -18.96 -21.32
N ALA A 38 34.39 -20.24 -21.64
CA ALA A 38 34.26 -20.74 -23.01
C ALA A 38 33.08 -20.10 -23.77
N ALA A 39 32.07 -19.59 -23.04
CA ALA A 39 30.92 -18.92 -23.63
C ALA A 39 31.30 -17.65 -24.43
N TRP A 40 32.36 -16.94 -24.03
CA TRP A 40 32.86 -15.77 -24.75
C TRP A 40 33.31 -16.12 -26.17
N GLU A 41 34.25 -17.06 -26.30
CA GLU A 41 34.84 -17.44 -27.59
C GLU A 41 33.82 -18.13 -28.51
N VAL A 42 32.99 -19.03 -27.94
CA VAL A 42 31.99 -19.77 -28.70
C VAL A 42 30.95 -18.83 -29.29
N ALA A 43 30.43 -17.89 -28.50
CA ALA A 43 29.41 -16.95 -28.98
C ALA A 43 29.98 -15.97 -30.04
N ILE A 44 31.19 -15.45 -29.85
CA ILE A 44 31.85 -14.58 -30.84
C ILE A 44 32.06 -15.34 -32.15
N SER A 45 32.54 -16.58 -32.08
CA SER A 45 32.80 -17.37 -33.28
C SER A 45 31.51 -17.75 -34.04
N ILE A 46 30.38 -17.96 -33.34
CA ILE A 46 29.08 -18.19 -33.98
C ILE A 46 28.63 -16.93 -34.75
N LEU A 47 28.75 -15.74 -34.14
CA LEU A 47 28.29 -14.49 -34.75
C LEU A 47 29.17 -13.98 -35.89
N THR A 48 30.48 -14.24 -35.86
CA THR A 48 31.45 -13.71 -36.84
C THR A 48 31.77 -14.66 -38.01
N SER A 49 31.38 -15.94 -37.93
CA SER A 49 31.67 -16.92 -38.97
C SER A 49 30.71 -16.80 -40.16
N GLU A 50 31.21 -16.47 -41.35
CA GLU A 50 30.39 -16.30 -42.56
C GLU A 50 29.90 -17.62 -43.17
N HIS A 51 30.58 -18.75 -42.95
CA HIS A 51 30.37 -19.98 -43.73
C HIS A 51 30.37 -21.27 -42.88
N GLN A 52 29.25 -21.59 -42.24
CA GLN A 52 29.01 -22.93 -41.71
C GLN A 52 27.63 -23.47 -42.15
N PRO A 53 27.58 -24.39 -43.14
CA PRO A 53 26.32 -24.93 -43.70
C PRO A 53 25.45 -25.74 -42.73
N TYR A 54 25.96 -26.05 -41.53
CA TYR A 54 25.32 -26.95 -40.56
C TYR A 54 24.82 -26.24 -39.28
N ILE A 55 25.13 -24.94 -39.10
CA ILE A 55 24.90 -24.20 -37.83
C ILE A 55 24.23 -22.83 -38.09
N SER A 56 23.82 -22.52 -39.32
CA SER A 56 23.13 -21.26 -39.64
C SER A 56 21.64 -21.30 -39.24
N ASP A 57 21.36 -21.65 -38.00
CA ASP A 57 20.02 -21.57 -37.40
C ASP A 57 19.90 -20.25 -36.64
N PHE A 58 18.90 -19.45 -37.01
CA PHE A 58 18.58 -18.17 -36.38
C PHE A 58 18.55 -18.27 -34.85
N GLU A 59 18.03 -19.38 -34.30
CA GLU A 59 17.94 -19.62 -32.86
C GLU A 59 19.31 -19.71 -32.16
N VAL A 60 20.29 -20.34 -32.81
CA VAL A 60 21.65 -20.51 -32.27
C VAL A 60 22.40 -19.18 -32.33
N GLU A 61 22.23 -18.42 -33.41
CA GLU A 61 22.81 -17.08 -33.56
C GLU A 61 22.19 -16.09 -32.57
N PHE A 62 20.87 -16.15 -32.37
CA PHE A 62 20.14 -15.32 -31.40
C PHE A 62 20.56 -15.64 -29.97
N PHE A 63 20.67 -16.93 -29.62
CA PHE A 63 21.19 -17.36 -28.33
C PHE A 63 22.62 -16.87 -28.09
N ALA A 64 23.50 -16.95 -29.09
CA ALA A 64 24.87 -16.44 -29.00
C ALA A 64 24.91 -14.93 -28.72
N ALA A 65 24.07 -14.14 -29.39
CA ALA A 65 23.96 -12.70 -29.14
C ALA A 65 23.44 -12.39 -27.73
N GLN A 66 22.44 -13.13 -27.24
CA GLN A 66 21.91 -12.98 -25.87
C GLN A 66 22.94 -13.32 -24.79
N ILE A 67 23.72 -14.40 -24.97
CA ILE A 67 24.81 -14.75 -24.06
C ILE A 67 25.80 -13.60 -23.97
N LEU A 68 26.25 -13.09 -25.11
CA LEU A 68 27.25 -12.03 -25.13
C LEU A 68 26.74 -10.79 -24.43
N LYS A 69 25.50 -10.35 -24.70
CA LYS A 69 24.87 -9.25 -23.96
C LYS A 69 24.94 -9.49 -22.44
N ARG A 70 24.45 -10.65 -21.98
CA ARG A 70 24.36 -10.97 -20.55
C ARG A 70 25.73 -11.06 -19.88
N LYS A 71 26.71 -11.68 -20.53
CA LYS A 71 28.09 -11.78 -20.00
C LYS A 71 28.78 -10.43 -19.96
N ILE A 72 28.58 -9.56 -20.95
CA ILE A 72 29.08 -8.18 -20.94
C ILE A 72 28.46 -7.39 -19.79
N GLN A 73 27.15 -7.53 -19.56
CA GLN A 73 26.47 -6.86 -18.45
C GLN A 73 27.01 -7.32 -17.08
N ASN A 74 27.21 -8.63 -16.90
CA ASN A 74 27.61 -9.22 -15.61
C ASN A 74 29.11 -9.12 -15.31
N GLU A 75 29.96 -9.43 -16.30
CA GLU A 75 31.41 -9.66 -16.16
C GLU A 75 32.25 -8.64 -16.94
N GLY A 76 31.64 -7.77 -17.76
CA GLY A 76 32.37 -6.89 -18.69
C GLY A 76 33.31 -5.88 -18.05
N HIS A 77 33.12 -5.56 -16.77
CA HIS A 77 34.03 -4.69 -16.00
C HIS A 77 35.37 -5.37 -15.68
N CYS A 78 35.40 -6.70 -15.58
CA CYS A 78 36.59 -7.49 -15.27
C CYS A 78 37.50 -7.73 -16.49
N LEU A 79 37.05 -7.41 -17.70
CA LEU A 79 37.80 -7.65 -18.94
C LEU A 79 38.97 -6.66 -19.10
N GLN A 80 40.11 -7.14 -19.58
CA GLN A 80 41.26 -6.30 -19.94
C GLN A 80 40.95 -5.45 -21.18
N LEU A 81 41.57 -4.27 -21.29
CA LEU A 81 41.32 -3.29 -22.35
C LEU A 81 41.50 -3.86 -23.77
N GLY A 82 42.52 -4.68 -24.01
CA GLY A 82 42.78 -5.30 -25.31
C GLY A 82 41.73 -6.34 -25.72
N VAL A 83 41.13 -7.04 -24.75
CA VAL A 83 40.04 -8.00 -24.99
C VAL A 83 38.75 -7.24 -25.31
N LYS A 84 38.51 -6.11 -24.64
CA LYS A 84 37.39 -5.21 -24.97
C LYS A 84 37.48 -4.69 -26.42
N ASP A 85 38.68 -4.39 -26.93
CA ASP A 85 38.91 -3.97 -28.33
C ASP A 85 38.60 -5.07 -29.35
N ALA A 86 39.10 -6.27 -29.09
CA ALA A 86 38.83 -7.42 -29.96
C ALA A 86 37.33 -7.72 -30.01
N LEU A 87 36.65 -7.66 -28.86
CA LEU A 87 35.21 -7.89 -28.74
C LEU A 87 34.40 -6.79 -29.44
N LEU A 88 34.78 -5.52 -29.31
CA LEU A 88 34.16 -4.40 -30.02
C LEU A 88 34.19 -4.61 -31.53
N ASN A 89 35.36 -4.92 -32.08
CA ASN A 89 35.52 -5.18 -33.51
C ASN A 89 34.73 -6.39 -33.98
N ALA A 90 34.70 -7.48 -33.19
CA ALA A 90 33.92 -8.67 -33.50
C ALA A 90 32.41 -8.39 -33.57
N LEU A 91 31.89 -7.60 -32.61
CA LEU A 91 30.47 -7.20 -32.60
C LEU A 91 30.13 -6.25 -33.75
N LEU A 92 31.03 -5.33 -34.14
CA LEU A 92 30.84 -4.48 -35.33
C LEU A 92 30.79 -5.29 -36.63
N VAL A 93 31.63 -6.32 -36.76
CA VAL A 93 31.58 -7.27 -37.90
C VAL A 93 30.26 -8.04 -37.90
N ALA A 94 29.81 -8.52 -36.73
CA ALA A 94 28.53 -9.20 -36.61
C ALA A 94 27.35 -8.26 -36.96
N ALA A 95 27.35 -7.02 -36.46
CA ALA A 95 26.32 -6.03 -36.77
C ALA A 95 26.24 -5.77 -38.28
N LYS A 96 27.40 -5.63 -38.95
CA LYS A 96 27.46 -5.50 -40.40
C LYS A 96 26.86 -6.72 -41.11
N ARG A 97 27.23 -7.93 -40.70
CA ARG A 97 26.71 -9.18 -41.27
C ARG A 97 25.18 -9.27 -41.19
N PHE A 98 24.60 -8.87 -40.06
CA PHE A 98 23.17 -8.97 -39.82
C PHE A 98 22.36 -7.75 -40.27
N THR A 99 22.96 -6.80 -40.99
CA THR A 99 22.26 -5.64 -41.58
C THR A 99 21.13 -6.05 -42.52
N SER A 100 21.35 -7.10 -43.32
CA SER A 100 20.36 -7.70 -44.24
C SER A 100 19.72 -8.97 -43.65
N GLY A 101 19.96 -9.26 -42.37
CA GLY A 101 19.48 -10.45 -41.66
C GLY A 101 18.21 -10.19 -40.84
N PRO A 102 17.81 -11.14 -39.98
CA PRO A 102 16.65 -10.98 -39.09
C PRO A 102 16.84 -9.78 -38.14
N PRO A 103 15.84 -8.86 -38.04
CA PRO A 103 16.00 -7.62 -37.28
C PRO A 103 16.25 -7.88 -35.79
N GLN A 104 15.60 -8.91 -35.23
CA GLN A 104 15.76 -9.31 -33.83
C GLN A 104 17.21 -9.65 -33.46
N LEU A 105 17.95 -10.26 -34.40
CA LEU A 105 19.35 -10.62 -34.18
C LEU A 105 20.25 -9.38 -34.21
N LEU A 106 20.01 -8.48 -35.15
CA LEU A 106 20.69 -7.19 -35.23
C LEU A 106 20.49 -6.37 -33.95
N THR A 107 19.26 -6.30 -33.43
CA THR A 107 18.95 -5.65 -32.14
C THR A 107 19.75 -6.25 -30.99
N GLN A 108 19.83 -7.59 -30.86
CA GLN A 108 20.59 -8.23 -29.79
C GLN A 108 22.09 -7.96 -29.89
N VAL A 109 22.65 -7.97 -31.11
CA VAL A 109 24.06 -7.61 -31.34
C VAL A 109 24.32 -6.15 -30.98
N CYS A 110 23.43 -5.23 -31.37
CA CYS A 110 23.56 -3.81 -31.03
C CYS A 110 23.39 -3.54 -29.52
N LEU A 111 22.55 -4.31 -28.81
CA LEU A 111 22.43 -4.25 -27.36
C LEU A 111 23.70 -4.75 -26.66
N ALA A 112 24.29 -5.86 -27.13
CA ALA A 112 25.58 -6.35 -26.62
C ALA A 112 26.70 -5.33 -26.85
N LEU A 113 26.70 -4.68 -28.02
CA LEU A 113 27.63 -3.60 -28.38
C LEU A 113 27.44 -2.37 -27.47
N SER A 114 26.20 -1.95 -27.23
CA SER A 114 25.87 -0.86 -26.30
C SER A 114 26.34 -1.15 -24.88
N ALA A 115 26.03 -2.35 -24.38
CA ALA A 115 26.42 -2.79 -23.04
C ALA A 115 27.95 -2.78 -22.85
N LEU A 116 28.71 -3.12 -23.89
CA LEU A 116 30.17 -3.10 -23.88
C LEU A 116 30.72 -1.67 -23.82
N ILE A 117 30.17 -0.78 -24.64
CA ILE A 117 30.61 0.61 -24.76
C ILE A 117 30.38 1.37 -23.45
N LEU A 118 29.20 1.19 -22.84
CA LEU A 118 28.86 1.82 -21.56
C LEU A 118 29.76 1.34 -20.40
N ARG A 119 30.36 0.15 -20.52
CA ARG A 119 31.28 -0.44 -19.52
C ARG A 119 32.76 -0.24 -19.88
N ALA A 120 33.06 0.46 -20.97
CA ALA A 120 34.42 0.78 -21.43
C ALA A 120 34.89 2.19 -20.97
N ALA A 121 34.48 2.63 -19.78
CA ALA A 121 34.79 3.97 -19.23
C ALA A 121 36.30 4.27 -19.12
N GLU A 122 37.14 3.24 -19.02
CA GLU A 122 38.61 3.33 -19.00
C GLU A 122 39.21 3.99 -20.26
N ARG A 123 38.43 4.14 -21.34
CA ARG A 123 38.85 4.76 -22.62
C ARG A 123 38.66 6.27 -22.72
N GLY A 124 38.12 6.92 -21.69
CA GLY A 124 37.82 8.36 -21.73
C GLY A 124 36.53 8.67 -22.49
N LYS A 125 36.51 8.49 -23.82
CA LYS A 125 35.36 8.79 -24.71
C LYS A 125 34.98 7.62 -25.65
N PRO A 126 34.41 6.52 -25.11
CA PRO A 126 34.07 5.32 -25.89
C PRO A 126 32.89 5.51 -26.86
N ILE A 127 31.93 6.40 -26.60
CA ILE A 127 30.80 6.67 -27.50
C ILE A 127 31.31 7.40 -28.75
N GLN A 128 32.23 8.35 -28.61
CA GLN A 128 32.85 9.04 -29.74
C GLN A 128 33.55 8.06 -30.70
N GLN A 129 34.20 7.03 -30.17
CA GLN A 129 34.83 5.97 -30.98
C GLN A 129 33.81 5.10 -31.73
N LEU A 130 32.66 4.81 -31.10
CA LEU A 130 31.56 4.15 -31.77
C LEU A 130 31.05 5.01 -32.94
N PHE A 131 30.79 6.29 -32.74
CA PHE A 131 30.28 7.17 -33.81
C PHE A 131 31.23 7.24 -35.02
N TYR A 132 32.55 7.22 -34.80
CA TYR A 132 33.52 7.10 -35.89
C TYR A 132 33.38 5.76 -36.65
N SER A 133 33.21 4.65 -35.92
CA SER A 133 32.97 3.33 -36.52
C SER A 133 31.65 3.27 -37.29
N LEU A 134 30.60 3.95 -36.79
CA LEU A 134 29.29 4.03 -37.45
C LEU A 134 29.36 4.81 -38.77
N GLN A 135 30.13 5.90 -38.84
CA GLN A 135 30.36 6.61 -40.11
C GLN A 135 31.00 5.72 -41.18
N ASN A 136 31.93 4.85 -40.78
CA ASN A 136 32.52 3.88 -41.70
C ASN A 136 31.50 2.83 -42.17
N LEU A 137 30.59 2.39 -41.30
CA LEU A 137 29.50 1.47 -41.66
C LEU A 137 28.46 2.14 -42.59
N GLN A 138 28.15 3.43 -42.40
CA GLN A 138 27.25 4.19 -43.27
C GLN A 138 27.74 4.28 -44.73
N SER A 139 29.05 4.26 -44.95
CA SER A 139 29.66 4.37 -46.29
C SER A 139 29.53 3.12 -47.18
N GLN A 140 28.91 2.05 -46.66
CA GLN A 140 28.74 0.76 -47.33
C GLN A 140 27.25 0.50 -47.63
N ASP A 141 26.96 -0.28 -48.67
CA ASP A 141 25.57 -0.59 -49.06
C ASP A 141 24.78 -1.20 -47.88
N ASP A 142 23.56 -0.70 -47.67
CA ASP A 142 22.60 -1.02 -46.59
C ASP A 142 23.03 -0.74 -45.14
N GLY A 143 24.25 -0.26 -44.88
CA GLY A 143 24.79 -0.03 -43.53
C GLY A 143 23.98 0.95 -42.65
N ASN A 144 23.10 1.76 -43.26
CA ASN A 144 22.19 2.65 -42.54
C ASN A 144 21.20 1.91 -41.61
N VAL A 145 20.84 0.66 -41.91
CA VAL A 145 19.91 -0.13 -41.07
C VAL A 145 20.56 -0.49 -39.74
N ALA A 146 21.80 -1.00 -39.78
CA ALA A 146 22.58 -1.30 -38.57
C ALA A 146 22.90 -0.04 -37.76
N VAL A 147 23.17 1.09 -38.44
CA VAL A 147 23.41 2.36 -37.75
C VAL A 147 22.15 2.87 -37.06
N LEU A 148 20.99 2.83 -37.72
CA LEU A 148 19.73 3.23 -37.11
C LEU A 148 19.37 2.36 -35.89
N GLU A 149 19.56 1.05 -36.00
CA GLU A 149 19.33 0.12 -34.89
C GLU A 149 20.28 0.41 -33.71
N MET A 150 21.57 0.58 -33.99
CA MET A 150 22.58 0.93 -32.97
C MET A 150 22.24 2.25 -32.26
N LEU A 151 21.82 3.27 -33.03
CA LEU A 151 21.39 4.55 -32.48
C LEU A 151 20.09 4.44 -31.68
N THR A 152 19.23 3.46 -31.97
CA THR A 152 17.99 3.23 -31.20
C THR A 152 18.29 2.59 -29.85
N VAL A 153 19.10 1.53 -29.82
CA VAL A 153 19.32 0.74 -28.60
C VAL A 153 20.38 1.33 -27.65
N LEU A 154 21.31 2.14 -28.15
CA LEU A 154 22.35 2.79 -27.34
C LEU A 154 21.75 3.63 -26.19
N PRO A 155 20.83 4.58 -26.44
CA PRO A 155 20.18 5.34 -25.38
C PRO A 155 19.30 4.46 -24.48
N GLU A 156 18.61 3.44 -25.01
CA GLU A 156 17.78 2.52 -24.21
C GLU A 156 18.62 1.78 -23.15
N GLU A 157 19.75 1.19 -23.55
CA GLU A 157 20.66 0.51 -22.63
C GLU A 157 21.31 1.50 -21.64
N ALA A 158 21.52 2.75 -22.03
CA ALA A 158 22.04 3.81 -21.16
C ALA A 158 21.04 4.22 -20.06
N ILE A 159 19.73 4.06 -20.29
CA ILE A 159 18.66 4.29 -19.30
C ILE A 159 18.48 3.05 -18.41
N ASP A 160 18.42 1.85 -18.98
CA ASP A 160 18.26 0.59 -18.22
C ASP A 160 19.40 0.37 -17.21
N THR A 161 20.62 0.77 -17.56
CA THR A 161 21.78 0.73 -16.66
C THR A 161 21.68 1.70 -15.48
N GLN A 162 20.84 2.76 -15.58
CA GLN A 162 20.57 3.68 -14.46
C GLN A 162 19.57 3.10 -13.46
N SER A 163 18.55 2.37 -13.93
CA SER A 163 17.47 1.83 -13.10
C SER A 163 17.81 0.48 -12.43
N SER A 164 18.58 -0.38 -13.11
CA SER A 164 18.73 -1.80 -12.71
C SER A 164 20.14 -2.20 -12.23
N ASP A 165 21.21 -1.50 -12.64
CA ASP A 165 22.60 -1.98 -12.48
C ASP A 165 23.42 -1.15 -11.46
N CYS A 166 23.36 -1.53 -10.18
CA CYS A 166 24.09 -0.87 -9.08
C CYS A 166 25.64 -1.01 -9.14
N LYS A 167 26.18 -1.69 -10.16
CA LYS A 167 27.62 -1.97 -10.33
C LYS A 167 28.41 -0.86 -11.04
N ILE A 168 27.74 0.09 -11.70
CA ILE A 168 28.38 1.24 -12.37
C ILE A 168 28.35 2.44 -11.43
N SER A 169 29.51 3.06 -11.17
CA SER A 169 29.61 4.22 -10.28
C SER A 169 28.82 5.43 -10.82
N PRO A 170 28.25 6.27 -9.94
CA PRO A 170 27.48 7.45 -10.36
C PRO A 170 28.31 8.46 -11.18
N SER A 171 29.63 8.53 -10.93
CA SER A 171 30.55 9.36 -11.71
C SER A 171 30.68 8.88 -13.16
N HIS A 172 30.75 7.56 -13.39
CA HIS A 172 30.78 7.01 -14.75
C HIS A 172 29.44 7.23 -15.46
N ARG A 173 28.32 7.14 -14.73
CA ARG A 173 26.98 7.45 -15.26
C ARG A 173 26.85 8.87 -15.78
N SER A 174 27.34 9.85 -15.03
CA SER A 174 27.37 11.24 -15.48
C SER A 174 28.28 11.46 -16.69
N GLN A 175 29.41 10.76 -16.76
CA GLN A 175 30.40 10.95 -17.83
C GLN A 175 29.89 10.42 -19.19
N TYR A 176 29.35 9.20 -19.26
CA TYR A 176 28.79 8.72 -20.52
C TYR A 176 27.49 9.44 -20.89
N GLY A 177 26.70 9.89 -19.90
CA GLY A 177 25.51 10.72 -20.16
C GLY A 177 25.89 12.01 -20.89
N GLN A 178 26.90 12.73 -20.41
CA GLN A 178 27.42 13.93 -21.07
C GLN A 178 27.99 13.64 -22.48
N GLU A 179 28.70 12.53 -22.63
CA GLU A 179 29.24 12.14 -23.93
C GLU A 179 28.13 11.81 -24.94
N LEU A 180 27.10 11.07 -24.51
CA LEU A 180 25.94 10.73 -25.33
C LEU A 180 25.19 12.00 -25.80
N LEU A 181 24.95 12.95 -24.89
CA LEU A 181 24.32 14.23 -25.22
C LEU A 181 25.12 15.03 -26.26
N SER A 182 26.46 15.00 -26.18
CA SER A 182 27.32 15.73 -27.13
C SER A 182 27.19 15.28 -28.60
N HIS A 183 26.63 14.08 -28.83
CA HIS A 183 26.42 13.53 -30.17
C HIS A 183 24.99 13.74 -30.73
N ILE A 184 24.07 14.34 -29.97
CA ILE A 184 22.70 14.62 -30.41
C ILE A 184 22.62 15.30 -31.79
N PRO A 185 23.41 16.37 -32.10
CA PRO A 185 23.29 17.05 -33.39
C PRO A 185 23.54 16.13 -34.60
N MET A 186 24.51 15.21 -34.47
CA MET A 186 24.86 14.26 -35.53
C MET A 186 23.75 13.23 -35.75
N VAL A 187 23.08 12.81 -34.68
CA VAL A 187 21.94 11.88 -34.75
C VAL A 187 20.74 12.55 -35.40
N LEU A 188 20.42 13.78 -35.00
CA LEU A 188 19.31 14.54 -35.57
C LEU A 188 19.51 14.78 -37.06
N GLU A 189 20.73 15.15 -37.49
CA GLU A 189 21.08 15.30 -38.90
C GLU A 189 20.93 13.98 -39.66
N PHE A 190 21.39 12.86 -39.09
CA PHE A 190 21.21 11.54 -39.69
C PHE A 190 19.73 11.18 -39.85
N LEU A 191 18.91 11.35 -38.81
CA LEU A 191 17.47 11.06 -38.85
C LEU A 191 16.75 11.94 -39.89
N LEU A 192 17.12 13.22 -39.99
CA LEU A 192 16.61 14.13 -41.03
C LEU A 192 16.91 13.59 -42.43
N GLN A 193 18.18 13.28 -42.72
CA GLN A 193 18.59 12.72 -44.00
C GLN A 193 17.88 11.40 -44.33
N GLN A 194 17.62 10.55 -43.33
CA GLN A 194 16.85 9.33 -43.54
C GLN A 194 15.37 9.63 -43.79
N SER A 195 14.76 10.61 -43.13
CA SER A 195 13.35 10.96 -43.32
C SER A 195 13.03 11.53 -44.71
N GLU A 196 13.99 12.21 -45.35
CA GLU A 196 13.79 12.84 -46.68
C GLU A 196 13.94 11.88 -47.87
N LYS A 197 14.59 10.72 -47.67
CA LYS A 197 14.81 9.72 -48.72
C LYS A 197 13.50 9.00 -49.09
N ARG A 198 13.07 9.15 -50.35
CA ARG A 198 11.86 8.52 -50.91
C ARG A 198 12.13 7.09 -51.39
N PHE A 199 11.15 6.22 -51.22
CA PHE A 199 11.11 4.86 -51.79
C PHE A 199 9.94 4.73 -52.76
N GLU A 200 10.05 3.80 -53.72
CA GLU A 200 8.98 3.48 -54.66
C GLU A 200 7.88 2.60 -54.03
N ASP A 201 8.22 1.83 -52.98
CA ASP A 201 7.30 0.99 -52.22
C ASP A 201 6.83 1.68 -50.92
N ASP A 202 5.52 1.92 -50.83
CA ASP A 202 4.88 2.61 -49.71
C ASP A 202 4.98 1.83 -48.39
N VAL A 203 5.00 0.49 -48.43
CA VAL A 203 5.10 -0.35 -47.22
C VAL A 203 6.50 -0.27 -46.62
N GLN A 204 7.52 -0.33 -47.46
CA GLN A 204 8.92 -0.20 -47.01
C GLN A 204 9.20 1.21 -46.47
N LEU A 205 8.60 2.24 -47.08
CA LEU A 205 8.67 3.61 -46.61
C LEU A 205 8.06 3.75 -45.21
N GLN A 206 6.88 3.17 -44.98
CA GLN A 206 6.19 3.22 -43.68
C GLN A 206 6.96 2.48 -42.58
N GLU A 207 7.49 1.28 -42.86
CA GLU A 207 8.30 0.54 -41.89
C GLU A 207 9.61 1.25 -41.55
N LYS A 208 10.22 1.93 -42.53
CA LYS A 208 11.38 2.79 -42.29
C LYS A 208 11.01 3.98 -41.40
N ASN A 209 9.91 4.67 -41.67
CA ASN A 209 9.43 5.78 -40.85
C ASN A 209 9.20 5.34 -39.40
N ARG A 210 8.65 4.13 -39.22
CA ARG A 210 8.49 3.50 -37.90
C ARG A 210 9.81 3.37 -37.14
N LYS A 211 10.86 2.90 -37.82
CA LYS A 211 12.22 2.78 -37.23
C LYS A 211 12.85 4.14 -36.93
N ILE A 212 12.62 5.15 -37.79
CA ILE A 212 13.08 6.54 -37.53
C ILE A 212 12.41 7.10 -36.28
N LEU A 213 11.09 6.94 -36.15
CA LEU A 213 10.34 7.38 -34.97
C LEU A 213 10.79 6.66 -33.70
N ARG A 214 11.00 5.34 -33.76
CA ARG A 214 11.51 4.58 -32.61
C ARG A 214 12.90 5.04 -32.19
N CYS A 215 13.81 5.26 -33.14
CA CYS A 215 15.10 5.86 -32.84
C CYS A 215 14.92 7.23 -32.19
N LEU A 216 14.10 8.11 -32.77
CA LEU A 216 13.87 9.45 -32.21
C LEU A 216 13.34 9.38 -30.77
N LEU A 217 12.36 8.52 -30.49
CA LEU A 217 11.81 8.31 -29.15
C LEU A 217 12.89 7.96 -28.13
N SER A 218 13.77 7.01 -28.45
CA SER A 218 14.83 6.58 -27.55
C SER A 218 15.80 7.72 -27.21
N TRP A 219 16.07 8.63 -28.15
CA TRP A 219 16.88 9.82 -27.90
C TRP A 219 16.13 10.90 -27.10
N VAL A 220 14.84 11.10 -27.34
CA VAL A 220 14.01 12.04 -26.56
C VAL A 220 14.05 11.66 -25.08
N ARG A 221 13.91 10.38 -24.74
CA ARG A 221 13.97 9.87 -23.35
C ARG A 221 15.30 10.16 -22.62
N VAL A 222 16.40 10.36 -23.34
CA VAL A 222 17.71 10.71 -22.74
C VAL A 222 17.90 12.23 -22.60
N GLY A 223 16.95 13.05 -23.08
CA GLY A 223 17.03 14.50 -23.06
C GLY A 223 17.45 15.10 -24.40
N CYS A 224 17.12 14.45 -25.52
CA CYS A 224 17.25 15.09 -26.82
C CYS A 224 16.42 16.38 -26.88
N PHE A 225 16.97 17.40 -27.53
CA PHE A 225 16.45 18.76 -27.64
C PHE A 225 16.51 19.65 -26.37
N SER A 226 17.02 19.16 -25.24
CA SER A 226 17.06 19.97 -23.99
C SER A 226 17.98 21.18 -24.06
N GLU A 227 18.96 21.16 -24.97
CA GLU A 227 19.91 22.27 -25.21
C GLU A 227 19.43 23.25 -26.30
N ILE A 228 18.30 22.96 -26.97
CA ILE A 228 17.78 23.81 -28.04
C ILE A 228 17.06 25.04 -27.44
N PRO A 229 17.36 26.27 -27.89
CA PRO A 229 16.68 27.47 -27.41
C PRO A 229 15.16 27.38 -27.58
N GLN A 230 14.43 27.77 -26.53
CA GLN A 230 12.96 27.81 -26.49
C GLN A 230 12.42 28.54 -27.75
N GLY A 231 11.53 27.87 -28.49
CA GLY A 231 10.88 28.38 -29.71
C GLY A 231 11.47 27.89 -31.05
N SER A 232 12.69 27.36 -31.08
CA SER A 232 13.30 26.84 -32.32
C SER A 232 12.95 25.38 -32.61
N LEU A 233 12.57 24.60 -31.59
CA LEU A 233 12.08 23.23 -31.72
C LEU A 233 10.79 23.16 -32.56
N ALA A 234 9.91 24.15 -32.42
CA ALA A 234 8.64 24.25 -33.16
C ALA A 234 8.82 24.26 -34.68
N ALA A 235 9.93 24.84 -35.14
CA ALA A 235 10.28 24.94 -36.55
C ALA A 235 11.16 23.77 -37.04
N HIS A 236 11.50 22.82 -36.16
CA HIS A 236 12.41 21.74 -36.50
C HIS A 236 11.75 20.76 -37.49
N PRO A 237 12.40 20.39 -38.62
CA PRO A 237 11.76 19.55 -39.64
C PRO A 237 11.35 18.15 -39.14
N LEU A 238 12.08 17.57 -38.18
CA LEU A 238 11.69 16.29 -37.56
C LEU A 238 10.35 16.38 -36.81
N LEU A 239 10.04 17.52 -36.18
CA LEU A 239 8.75 17.67 -35.49
C LEU A 239 7.60 17.65 -36.52
N ASN A 240 7.78 18.32 -37.66
CA ASN A 240 6.82 18.25 -38.77
C ASN A 240 6.69 16.82 -39.33
N PHE A 241 7.79 16.07 -39.41
CA PHE A 241 7.77 14.65 -39.80
C PHE A 241 6.96 13.80 -38.81
N VAL A 242 7.12 14.00 -37.50
CA VAL A 242 6.33 13.32 -36.47
C VAL A 242 4.85 13.68 -36.61
N PHE A 243 4.50 14.96 -36.79
CA PHE A 243 3.12 15.39 -36.99
C PHE A 243 2.47 14.79 -38.25
N ASN A 244 3.20 14.73 -39.36
CA ASN A 244 2.70 14.11 -40.58
C ASN A 244 2.50 12.60 -40.41
N SER A 245 3.31 11.96 -39.56
CA SER A 245 3.21 10.52 -39.28
C SER A 245 1.94 10.14 -38.51
N LEU A 246 1.25 11.11 -37.87
CA LEU A 246 -0.07 10.90 -37.25
C LEU A 246 -1.18 10.61 -38.26
N GLN A 247 -1.00 10.98 -39.54
CA GLN A 247 -2.00 10.71 -40.58
C GLN A 247 -1.85 9.29 -41.17
N VAL A 248 -0.87 8.51 -40.72
CA VAL A 248 -0.53 7.19 -41.26
C VAL A 248 -0.69 6.12 -40.17
N SER A 249 -1.57 5.15 -40.42
CA SER A 249 -2.00 4.14 -39.43
C SER A 249 -0.84 3.31 -38.83
N LEU A 250 0.16 2.91 -39.63
CA LEU A 250 1.30 2.11 -39.15
C LEU A 250 2.28 2.89 -38.25
N SER A 251 2.32 4.22 -38.34
CA SER A 251 3.22 5.09 -37.58
C SER A 251 2.52 5.89 -36.49
N PHE A 252 1.19 5.82 -36.41
CA PHE A 252 0.38 6.61 -35.49
C PHE A 252 0.81 6.44 -34.03
N ASP A 253 0.89 5.20 -33.53
CA ASP A 253 1.20 4.91 -32.12
C ASP A 253 2.55 5.49 -31.70
N LEU A 254 3.59 5.28 -32.52
CA LEU A 254 4.92 5.79 -32.25
C LEU A 254 4.99 7.32 -32.37
N ALA A 255 4.21 7.93 -33.27
CA ALA A 255 4.14 9.38 -33.36
C ALA A 255 3.47 10.00 -32.12
N ILE A 256 2.42 9.36 -31.59
CA ILE A 256 1.81 9.72 -30.30
C ILE A 256 2.83 9.60 -29.17
N GLU A 257 3.52 8.45 -29.04
CA GLU A 257 4.55 8.24 -28.00
C GLU A 257 5.66 9.29 -28.05
N VAL A 258 6.17 9.61 -29.25
CA VAL A 258 7.21 10.64 -29.42
C VAL A 258 6.70 12.02 -28.98
N LEU A 259 5.48 12.41 -29.36
CA LEU A 259 4.93 13.72 -28.98
C LEU A 259 4.65 13.80 -27.48
N THR A 260 4.11 12.75 -26.87
CA THR A 260 3.88 12.68 -25.43
C THR A 260 5.18 12.82 -24.64
N GLU A 261 6.22 12.07 -25.03
CA GLU A 261 7.54 12.16 -24.38
C GLU A 261 8.20 13.54 -24.59
N LEU A 262 8.02 14.15 -25.76
CA LEU A 262 8.51 15.50 -26.00
C LEU A 262 7.79 16.55 -25.14
N VAL A 263 6.49 16.38 -24.92
CA VAL A 263 5.68 17.27 -24.07
C VAL A 263 6.13 17.21 -22.62
N SER A 264 6.41 16.01 -22.09
CA SER A 264 6.91 15.85 -20.72
C SER A 264 8.32 16.40 -20.50
N CYS A 265 9.16 16.40 -21.55
CA CYS A 265 10.56 16.82 -21.46
C CYS A 265 10.81 18.32 -21.74
N HIS A 266 9.91 19.02 -22.45
CA HIS A 266 10.17 20.38 -22.97
C HIS A 266 9.10 21.40 -22.57
N GLU A 267 9.41 22.27 -21.60
CA GLU A 267 8.47 23.29 -21.06
C GLU A 267 7.82 24.22 -22.12
N GLY A 268 8.52 24.53 -23.22
CA GLY A 268 8.02 25.44 -24.26
C GLY A 268 7.20 24.77 -25.37
N LEU A 269 7.18 23.44 -25.43
CA LEU A 269 6.50 22.70 -26.49
C LEU A 269 4.96 22.65 -26.34
N PRO A 270 4.38 22.51 -25.13
CA PRO A 270 2.92 22.48 -24.95
C PRO A 270 2.20 23.65 -25.63
N GLN A 271 2.72 24.87 -25.53
CA GLN A 271 2.13 26.06 -26.17
C GLN A 271 2.07 25.93 -27.71
N VAL A 272 3.12 25.35 -28.30
CA VAL A 272 3.22 25.14 -29.76
C VAL A 272 2.23 24.07 -30.21
N LEU A 273 2.12 22.97 -29.45
CA LEU A 273 1.19 21.89 -29.79
C LEU A 273 -0.26 22.30 -29.55
N LEU A 274 -0.52 23.14 -28.55
CA LEU A 274 -1.84 23.72 -28.31
C LEU A 274 -2.35 24.47 -29.54
N CYS A 275 -1.49 25.21 -30.24
CA CYS A 275 -1.84 25.87 -31.51
C CYS A 275 -2.17 24.88 -32.66
N ARG A 276 -1.77 23.61 -32.54
CA ARG A 276 -2.06 22.55 -33.52
C ARG A 276 -3.30 21.73 -33.15
N VAL A 277 -3.83 21.86 -31.93
CA VAL A 277 -5.00 21.10 -31.47
C VAL A 277 -6.23 21.29 -32.35
N PRO A 278 -6.59 22.51 -32.82
CA PRO A 278 -7.72 22.66 -33.72
C PRO A 278 -7.60 21.81 -34.99
N PHE A 279 -6.39 21.69 -35.55
CA PHE A 279 -6.13 20.82 -36.70
C PHE A 279 -6.28 19.34 -36.34
N LEU A 280 -5.70 18.89 -35.23
CA LEU A 280 -5.82 17.50 -34.76
C LEU A 280 -7.29 17.12 -34.52
N LYS A 281 -8.06 18.03 -33.92
CA LYS A 281 -9.49 17.85 -33.67
C LYS A 281 -10.27 17.68 -34.98
N GLU A 282 -10.14 18.61 -35.91
CA GLU A 282 -10.95 18.63 -37.14
C GLU A 282 -10.56 17.52 -38.13
N ILE A 283 -9.26 17.22 -38.26
CA ILE A 283 -8.76 16.32 -39.31
C ILE A 283 -8.65 14.86 -38.84
N LEU A 284 -8.36 14.62 -37.56
CA LEU A 284 -8.14 13.27 -37.04
C LEU A 284 -9.25 12.83 -36.08
N LEU A 285 -9.56 13.65 -35.06
CA LEU A 285 -10.49 13.23 -34.00
C LEU A 285 -11.94 13.14 -34.47
N LEU A 286 -12.49 14.17 -35.14
CA LEU A 286 -13.89 14.16 -35.58
C LEU A 286 -14.19 12.99 -36.55
N PRO A 287 -13.33 12.69 -37.56
CA PRO A 287 -13.52 11.50 -38.38
C PRO A 287 -13.40 10.19 -37.58
N ALA A 288 -12.47 10.10 -36.64
CA ALA A 288 -12.31 8.91 -35.80
C ALA A 288 -13.54 8.66 -34.91
N LEU A 289 -14.10 9.71 -34.30
CA LEU A 289 -15.35 9.65 -33.53
C LEU A 289 -16.54 9.20 -34.39
N ALA A 290 -16.64 9.70 -35.62
CA ALA A 290 -17.72 9.31 -36.54
C ALA A 290 -17.59 7.85 -37.02
N ASN A 291 -16.36 7.36 -37.20
CA ASN A 291 -16.08 6.00 -37.66
C ASN A 291 -15.98 4.97 -36.51
N GLY A 292 -15.91 5.43 -35.25
CA GLY A 292 -15.70 4.56 -34.09
C GLY A 292 -14.28 3.97 -34.01
N ASP A 293 -13.26 4.70 -34.49
CA ASP A 293 -11.86 4.24 -34.42
C ASP A 293 -11.28 4.51 -33.02
N GLU A 294 -11.52 3.58 -32.10
CA GLU A 294 -11.08 3.69 -30.70
C GLU A 294 -9.57 3.86 -30.56
N LYS A 295 -8.78 3.29 -31.48
CA LYS A 295 -7.32 3.40 -31.43
C LYS A 295 -6.86 4.84 -31.66
N ILE A 296 -7.42 5.51 -32.66
CA ILE A 296 -7.10 6.91 -32.94
C ILE A 296 -7.64 7.82 -31.82
N ILE A 297 -8.86 7.57 -31.35
CA ILE A 297 -9.48 8.35 -30.27
C ILE A 297 -8.63 8.25 -28.99
N ALA A 298 -8.23 7.05 -28.59
CA ALA A 298 -7.39 6.82 -27.40
C ALA A 298 -6.04 7.52 -27.52
N GLY A 299 -5.33 7.36 -28.65
CA GLY A 299 -4.04 8.00 -28.87
C GLY A 299 -4.12 9.53 -28.81
N LEU A 300 -5.15 10.13 -29.42
CA LEU A 300 -5.35 11.58 -29.39
C LEU A 300 -5.80 12.08 -28.01
N ALA A 301 -6.65 11.33 -27.30
CA ALA A 301 -7.06 11.65 -25.93
C ALA A 301 -5.85 11.69 -24.99
N CYS A 302 -4.96 10.70 -25.06
CA CYS A 302 -3.70 10.69 -24.32
C CYS A 302 -2.83 11.91 -24.66
N LEU A 303 -2.54 12.15 -25.94
CA LEU A 303 -1.69 13.26 -26.36
C LEU A 303 -2.25 14.63 -25.92
N MET A 304 -3.55 14.87 -26.13
CA MET A 304 -4.18 16.14 -25.75
C MET A 304 -4.24 16.32 -24.23
N SER A 305 -4.43 15.23 -23.48
CA SER A 305 -4.37 15.26 -22.01
C SER A 305 -2.98 15.64 -21.51
N GLU A 306 -1.93 15.07 -22.10
CA GLU A 306 -0.52 15.38 -21.76
C GLU A 306 -0.16 16.83 -22.11
N ILE A 307 -0.59 17.34 -23.27
CA ILE A 307 -0.41 18.76 -23.64
C ILE A 307 -1.02 19.68 -22.59
N GLY A 308 -2.25 19.37 -22.14
CA GLY A 308 -2.94 20.17 -21.13
C GLY A 308 -2.31 20.07 -19.74
N GLN A 309 -1.85 18.88 -19.35
CA GLN A 309 -1.20 18.64 -18.05
C GLN A 309 0.19 19.28 -17.93
N ALA A 310 0.93 19.35 -19.04
CA ALA A 310 2.24 20.02 -19.05
C ALA A 310 2.14 21.54 -18.92
N ALA A 311 1.00 22.15 -19.27
CA ALA A 311 0.79 23.60 -19.18
C ALA A 311 -0.66 23.98 -18.75
N PRO A 312 -1.09 23.63 -17.53
CA PRO A 312 -2.47 23.82 -17.08
C PRO A 312 -2.84 25.31 -16.96
N SER A 313 -1.86 26.18 -16.67
CA SER A 313 -2.05 27.63 -16.64
C SER A 313 -2.45 28.20 -17.99
N LEU A 314 -1.87 27.71 -19.10
CA LEU A 314 -2.24 28.14 -20.45
C LEU A 314 -3.66 27.69 -20.83
N ILE A 315 -4.09 26.53 -20.33
CA ILE A 315 -5.47 26.07 -20.52
C ILE A 315 -6.43 26.95 -19.71
N ALA A 316 -6.08 27.29 -18.47
CA ALA A 316 -6.87 28.15 -17.60
C ALA A 316 -7.06 29.58 -18.13
N GLU A 317 -6.23 30.05 -19.07
CA GLU A 317 -6.42 31.33 -19.77
C GLU A 317 -7.64 31.37 -20.70
N ALA A 318 -8.24 30.21 -20.99
CA ALA A 318 -9.44 30.07 -21.84
C ALA A 318 -9.30 30.69 -23.24
N SER A 319 -8.11 30.53 -23.86
CA SER A 319 -7.89 30.87 -25.26
C SER A 319 -8.73 29.98 -26.20
N THR A 320 -8.88 30.40 -27.46
CA THR A 320 -9.63 29.63 -28.47
C THR A 320 -9.09 28.21 -28.66
N GLU A 321 -7.78 28.04 -28.59
CA GLU A 321 -7.05 26.79 -28.71
C GLU A 321 -7.23 25.92 -27.46
N ALA A 322 -7.19 26.52 -26.26
CA ALA A 322 -7.47 25.83 -25.01
C ALA A 322 -8.91 25.28 -24.97
N LEU A 323 -9.88 26.07 -25.43
CA LEU A 323 -11.28 25.62 -25.52
C LEU A 323 -11.47 24.51 -26.54
N ALA A 324 -10.76 24.57 -27.68
CA ALA A 324 -10.76 23.50 -28.66
C ALA A 324 -10.20 22.19 -28.08
N LEU A 325 -9.15 22.26 -27.24
CA LEU A 325 -8.60 21.12 -26.51
C LEU A 325 -9.60 20.55 -25.50
N THR A 326 -10.21 21.38 -24.66
CA THR A 326 -11.19 20.90 -23.68
C THR A 326 -12.43 20.31 -24.32
N ASP A 327 -12.89 20.87 -25.44
CA ASP A 327 -14.04 20.36 -26.18
C ASP A 327 -13.72 19.03 -26.90
N ALA A 328 -12.49 18.90 -27.42
CA ALA A 328 -12.00 17.64 -27.98
C ALA A 328 -11.94 16.53 -26.93
N LEU A 329 -11.34 16.80 -25.76
CA LEU A 329 -11.26 15.84 -24.66
C LEU A 329 -12.65 15.50 -24.10
N LEU A 330 -13.55 16.48 -23.97
CA LEU A 330 -14.93 16.22 -23.55
C LEU A 330 -15.67 15.32 -24.55
N SER A 331 -15.42 15.50 -25.85
CA SER A 331 -15.96 14.62 -26.90
C SER A 331 -15.41 13.20 -26.79
N CYS A 332 -14.14 13.02 -26.41
CA CYS A 332 -13.55 11.71 -26.12
C CYS A 332 -14.19 11.04 -24.90
N VAL A 333 -14.46 11.79 -23.82
CA VAL A 333 -15.13 11.27 -22.62
C VAL A 333 -16.59 10.88 -22.92
N ALA A 334 -17.29 11.67 -23.72
CA ALA A 334 -18.67 11.40 -24.11
C ALA A 334 -18.81 10.28 -25.14
N PHE A 335 -17.71 9.80 -25.73
CA PHE A 335 -17.73 8.73 -26.72
C PHE A 335 -18.24 7.41 -26.11
N PRO A 336 -19.23 6.75 -26.74
CA PRO A 336 -19.80 5.51 -26.22
C PRO A 336 -18.92 4.28 -26.55
N SER A 337 -17.72 4.20 -25.98
CA SER A 337 -16.85 3.01 -26.08
C SER A 337 -17.35 1.85 -25.21
N GLU A 338 -17.00 0.62 -25.56
CA GLU A 338 -17.29 -0.56 -24.71
C GLU A 338 -16.45 -0.55 -23.41
N GLY A 339 -15.20 -0.09 -23.48
CA GLY A 339 -14.29 0.03 -22.33
C GLY A 339 -14.21 1.45 -21.74
N TRP A 340 -13.56 1.59 -20.59
CA TRP A 340 -13.37 2.88 -19.90
C TRP A 340 -12.02 3.56 -20.19
N GLU A 341 -11.10 2.89 -20.91
CA GLU A 341 -9.71 3.34 -21.12
C GLU A 341 -9.60 4.77 -21.69
N ILE A 342 -10.44 5.10 -22.69
CA ILE A 342 -10.45 6.45 -23.31
C ILE A 342 -10.82 7.51 -22.26
N ALA A 343 -11.92 7.34 -21.56
CA ALA A 343 -12.36 8.31 -20.55
C ALA A 343 -11.36 8.39 -19.38
N ASP A 344 -10.87 7.23 -18.93
CA ASP A 344 -9.91 7.09 -17.82
C ASP A 344 -8.60 7.85 -18.09
N SER A 345 -8.08 7.76 -19.33
CA SER A 345 -6.86 8.46 -19.75
C SER A 345 -6.94 9.99 -19.63
N THR A 346 -8.15 10.56 -19.60
CA THR A 346 -8.35 12.02 -19.50
C THR A 346 -8.52 12.54 -18.08
N LEU A 347 -8.74 11.66 -17.08
CA LEU A 347 -9.15 12.08 -15.74
C LEU A 347 -8.08 12.94 -15.04
N GLN A 348 -6.80 12.56 -15.17
CA GLN A 348 -5.68 13.31 -14.58
C GLN A 348 -5.58 14.73 -15.14
N PHE A 349 -5.87 14.91 -16.43
CA PHE A 349 -5.94 16.24 -17.04
C PHE A 349 -7.04 17.08 -16.38
N TRP A 350 -8.25 16.54 -16.25
CA TRP A 350 -9.37 17.27 -15.66
C TRP A 350 -9.13 17.64 -14.19
N SER A 351 -8.53 16.74 -13.40
CA SER A 351 -8.15 17.05 -12.00
C SER A 351 -7.07 18.13 -11.94
N THR A 352 -6.05 18.05 -12.80
CA THR A 352 -4.97 19.04 -12.84
C THR A 352 -5.50 20.43 -13.23
N LEU A 353 -6.38 20.49 -14.23
CA LEU A 353 -7.04 21.72 -14.65
C LEU A 353 -7.96 22.28 -13.55
N ALA A 354 -8.73 21.42 -12.89
CA ALA A 354 -9.64 21.84 -11.82
C ALA A 354 -8.87 22.45 -10.65
N ASN A 355 -7.82 21.78 -10.19
CA ASN A 355 -6.93 22.28 -9.14
C ASN A 355 -6.24 23.59 -9.54
N CYS A 356 -5.82 23.73 -10.80
CA CYS A 356 -5.23 24.97 -11.31
C CYS A 356 -6.24 26.14 -11.23
N ILE A 357 -7.49 25.93 -11.65
CA ILE A 357 -8.55 26.94 -11.60
C ILE A 357 -8.90 27.32 -10.15
N LEU A 358 -9.02 26.33 -9.26
CA LEU A 358 -9.30 26.55 -7.84
C LEU A 358 -8.17 27.32 -7.13
N GLY A 359 -6.92 27.12 -7.56
CA GLY A 359 -5.74 27.79 -7.01
C GLY A 359 -5.46 29.22 -7.51
N LEU A 360 -6.24 29.76 -8.44
CA LEU A 360 -6.02 31.12 -8.98
C LEU A 360 -6.33 32.22 -7.94
N ASP A 361 -5.34 33.06 -7.64
CA ASP A 361 -5.47 34.20 -6.71
C ASP A 361 -6.57 35.20 -7.12
N MET A 362 -7.28 35.72 -6.12
CA MET A 362 -8.53 36.50 -6.22
C MET A 362 -8.43 37.85 -6.99
N GLU A 363 -7.26 38.30 -7.41
CA GLU A 363 -7.03 39.69 -7.86
C GLU A 363 -7.13 39.92 -9.39
N SER A 364 -7.37 38.90 -10.21
CA SER A 364 -7.41 39.06 -11.67
C SER A 364 -8.78 39.54 -12.20
N ARG A 365 -8.77 40.62 -13.00
CA ARG A 365 -9.96 41.29 -13.57
C ARG A 365 -10.81 40.43 -14.54
N ASN A 366 -10.29 39.27 -14.97
CA ASN A 366 -10.90 38.38 -15.97
C ASN A 366 -11.48 37.07 -15.38
N ARG A 367 -11.45 36.90 -14.05
CA ARG A 367 -11.83 35.64 -13.39
C ARG A 367 -13.28 35.21 -13.67
N LYS A 368 -14.26 36.11 -13.54
CA LYS A 368 -15.69 35.74 -13.68
C LYS A 368 -16.04 35.16 -15.05
N SER A 369 -15.53 35.75 -16.14
CA SER A 369 -15.78 35.24 -17.48
C SER A 369 -15.13 33.87 -17.74
N VAL A 370 -13.96 33.64 -17.13
CA VAL A 370 -13.25 32.36 -17.22
C VAL A 370 -13.95 31.29 -16.37
N GLU A 371 -14.35 31.65 -15.14
CA GLU A 371 -15.14 30.79 -14.25
C GLU A 371 -16.48 30.40 -14.89
N ASP A 372 -17.24 31.32 -15.48
CA ASP A 372 -18.53 31.02 -16.12
C ASP A 372 -18.37 30.06 -17.30
N MET A 373 -17.27 30.18 -18.05
CA MET A 373 -16.95 29.32 -19.18
C MET A 373 -16.58 27.91 -18.73
N PHE A 374 -15.63 27.79 -17.80
CA PHE A 374 -15.24 26.49 -17.24
C PHE A 374 -16.35 25.85 -16.43
N PHE A 375 -17.21 26.63 -15.76
CA PHE A 375 -18.41 26.12 -15.11
C PHE A 375 -19.29 25.33 -16.09
N SER A 376 -19.49 25.87 -17.30
CA SER A 376 -20.26 25.17 -18.34
C SER A 376 -19.56 23.90 -18.83
N ILE A 377 -18.24 23.94 -19.00
CA ILE A 377 -17.42 22.80 -19.43
C ILE A 377 -17.44 21.68 -18.38
N PHE A 378 -17.15 21.99 -17.11
CA PHE A 378 -17.16 21.02 -16.02
C PHE A 378 -18.57 20.50 -15.71
N SER A 379 -19.61 21.31 -15.95
CA SER A 379 -21.00 20.87 -15.89
C SER A 379 -21.30 19.82 -16.96
N ALA A 380 -20.87 20.03 -18.20
CA ALA A 380 -21.03 19.06 -19.28
C ALA A 380 -20.15 17.80 -19.09
N LEU A 381 -18.93 17.98 -18.56
CA LEU A 381 -18.04 16.90 -18.17
C LEU A 381 -18.69 15.99 -17.12
N LEU A 382 -19.30 16.58 -16.09
CA LEU A 382 -20.03 15.82 -15.08
C LEU A 382 -21.10 14.93 -15.73
N ASP A 383 -21.87 15.45 -16.67
CA ASP A 383 -22.90 14.66 -17.37
C ASP A 383 -22.29 13.49 -18.16
N ALA A 384 -21.18 13.73 -18.87
CA ALA A 384 -20.47 12.69 -19.63
C ALA A 384 -19.87 11.62 -18.71
N LEU A 385 -19.21 12.02 -17.62
CA LEU A 385 -18.64 11.10 -16.64
C LEU A 385 -19.71 10.26 -15.94
N LEU A 386 -20.84 10.87 -15.56
CA LEU A 386 -21.98 10.15 -14.98
C LEU A 386 -22.59 9.17 -15.96
N LEU A 387 -22.61 9.47 -17.26
CA LEU A 387 -23.06 8.52 -18.28
C LEU A 387 -22.10 7.32 -18.40
N ARG A 388 -20.79 7.58 -18.47
CA ARG A 388 -19.76 6.53 -18.55
C ARG A 388 -19.64 5.68 -17.29
N ALA A 389 -20.01 6.24 -16.14
CA ALA A 389 -20.00 5.54 -14.86
C ALA A 389 -21.26 4.67 -14.63
N GLN A 390 -22.24 4.66 -15.54
CA GLN A 390 -23.44 3.82 -15.41
C GLN A 390 -23.10 2.32 -15.50
N VAL A 391 -23.89 1.53 -14.78
CA VAL A 391 -23.83 0.07 -14.88
C VAL A 391 -24.79 -0.39 -15.97
N ASP A 392 -24.30 -1.19 -16.90
CA ASP A 392 -25.14 -1.75 -17.97
C ASP A 392 -26.06 -2.86 -17.47
N GLU A 393 -27.18 -3.07 -18.17
CA GLU A 393 -28.15 -4.14 -17.84
C GLU A 393 -27.65 -5.52 -18.30
N SER A 394 -26.82 -5.58 -19.33
CA SER A 394 -26.27 -6.84 -19.87
C SER A 394 -25.21 -7.49 -18.98
N THR A 395 -24.68 -6.77 -17.99
CA THR A 395 -23.78 -7.34 -16.96
C THR A 395 -24.56 -8.10 -15.88
N VAL A 396 -25.89 -7.96 -15.85
CA VAL A 396 -26.79 -8.70 -14.96
C VAL A 396 -27.22 -9.97 -15.69
N GLY A 397 -26.35 -10.98 -15.70
CA GLY A 397 -26.71 -12.30 -16.24
C GLY A 397 -27.86 -12.91 -15.43
N ASP A 398 -28.96 -13.26 -16.09
CA ASP A 398 -30.15 -13.87 -15.48
C ASP A 398 -29.87 -15.22 -14.78
N ASP A 399 -28.70 -15.85 -15.02
CA ASP A 399 -28.44 -17.25 -14.65
C ASP A 399 -27.34 -17.50 -13.59
N SER A 400 -26.51 -16.53 -13.17
CA SER A 400 -25.35 -16.83 -12.28
C SER A 400 -25.50 -16.41 -10.81
N GLY A 401 -26.55 -15.68 -10.42
CA GLY A 401 -26.80 -15.30 -9.01
C GLY A 401 -25.71 -14.42 -8.36
N THR A 402 -24.66 -14.05 -9.07
CA THR A 402 -23.54 -13.20 -8.65
C THR A 402 -23.53 -11.98 -9.54
N ILE A 403 -23.90 -10.83 -8.98
CA ILE A 403 -23.97 -9.54 -9.68
C ILE A 403 -22.70 -8.80 -9.29
N ASP A 404 -21.62 -9.04 -10.02
CA ASP A 404 -20.37 -8.31 -9.85
C ASP A 404 -20.25 -7.22 -10.92
N LEU A 405 -19.75 -6.05 -10.50
CA LEU A 405 -19.44 -4.97 -11.42
C LEU A 405 -18.21 -5.34 -12.25
N PRO A 406 -18.13 -4.97 -13.53
CA PRO A 406 -16.92 -5.16 -14.31
C PRO A 406 -15.71 -4.51 -13.63
N ASP A 407 -14.58 -5.21 -13.52
CA ASP A 407 -13.36 -4.69 -12.87
C ASP A 407 -12.93 -3.33 -13.46
N GLY A 408 -13.08 -3.16 -14.78
CA GLY A 408 -12.81 -1.88 -15.46
C GLY A 408 -13.71 -0.73 -15.00
N LEU A 409 -15.00 -0.98 -14.75
CA LEU A 409 -15.91 0.02 -14.22
C LEU A 409 -15.58 0.36 -12.77
N VAL A 410 -15.22 -0.65 -11.96
CA VAL A 410 -14.80 -0.44 -10.57
C VAL A 410 -13.56 0.45 -10.52
N GLN A 411 -12.54 0.15 -11.33
CA GLN A 411 -11.32 0.96 -11.40
C GLN A 411 -11.62 2.39 -11.87
N PHE A 412 -12.43 2.54 -12.92
CA PHE A 412 -12.84 3.85 -13.42
C PHE A 412 -13.57 4.66 -12.33
N ARG A 413 -14.56 4.07 -11.64
CA ARG A 413 -15.28 4.73 -10.53
C ARG A 413 -14.34 5.15 -9.39
N MET A 414 -13.33 4.33 -9.06
CA MET A 414 -12.33 4.71 -8.06
C MET A 414 -11.50 5.92 -8.51
N ASN A 415 -11.06 5.93 -9.77
CA ASN A 415 -10.31 7.05 -10.35
C ASN A 415 -11.15 8.34 -10.44
N LEU A 416 -12.48 8.24 -10.50
CA LEU A 416 -13.39 9.39 -10.51
C LEU A 416 -13.56 10.09 -9.16
N LEU A 417 -13.29 9.44 -8.03
CA LEU A 417 -13.67 9.96 -6.70
C LEU A 417 -13.08 11.34 -6.42
N GLU A 418 -11.76 11.50 -6.63
CA GLU A 418 -11.07 12.79 -6.42
C GLU A 418 -11.54 13.84 -7.43
N LEU A 419 -11.71 13.47 -8.70
CA LEU A 419 -12.19 14.41 -9.72
C LEU A 419 -13.62 14.90 -9.43
N LEU A 420 -14.51 14.04 -8.93
CA LEU A 420 -15.87 14.46 -8.55
C LEU A 420 -15.86 15.49 -7.41
N VAL A 421 -14.92 15.35 -6.46
CA VAL A 421 -14.69 16.34 -5.41
C VAL A 421 -14.24 17.67 -6.01
N ASP A 422 -13.26 17.66 -6.91
CA ASP A 422 -12.77 18.87 -7.59
C ASP A 422 -13.87 19.56 -8.41
N ILE A 423 -14.66 18.78 -9.17
CA ILE A 423 -15.83 19.27 -9.92
C ILE A 423 -16.87 19.87 -8.97
N CYS A 424 -17.15 19.24 -7.83
CA CYS A 424 -18.10 19.74 -6.83
C CYS A 424 -17.66 21.10 -6.26
N GLN A 425 -16.37 21.27 -5.99
CA GLN A 425 -15.82 22.56 -5.53
C GLN A 425 -15.95 23.65 -6.60
N LEU A 426 -15.65 23.34 -7.86
CA LEU A 426 -15.77 24.27 -8.99
C LEU A 426 -17.21 24.68 -9.28
N LEU A 427 -18.11 23.71 -9.37
CA LEU A 427 -19.54 23.96 -9.62
C LEU A 427 -20.25 24.52 -8.39
N ARG A 428 -19.58 24.51 -7.22
CA ARG A 428 -20.11 24.77 -5.89
C ARG A 428 -21.03 23.63 -5.40
N PRO A 429 -20.91 23.23 -4.10
CA PRO A 429 -21.69 22.13 -3.54
C PRO A 429 -23.21 22.25 -3.76
N LEU A 430 -23.78 23.45 -3.64
CA LEU A 430 -25.21 23.67 -3.85
C LEU A 430 -25.66 23.39 -5.29
N THR A 431 -24.94 23.91 -6.27
CA THR A 431 -25.35 23.72 -7.67
C THR A 431 -25.06 22.30 -8.14
N PHE A 432 -23.97 21.68 -7.65
CA PHE A 432 -23.65 20.28 -7.90
C PHE A 432 -24.75 19.35 -7.36
N THR A 433 -25.10 19.47 -6.07
CA THR A 433 -26.15 18.65 -5.44
C THR A 433 -27.52 18.89 -6.08
N GLN A 434 -27.85 20.14 -6.41
CA GLN A 434 -29.09 20.44 -7.11
C GLN A 434 -29.15 19.78 -8.49
N LYS A 435 -28.05 19.80 -9.23
CA LYS A 435 -27.96 19.17 -10.55
C LYS A 435 -28.18 17.65 -10.47
N LEU A 436 -27.67 17.00 -9.43
CA LEU A 436 -27.89 15.57 -9.20
C LEU A 436 -29.33 15.24 -8.78
N LEU A 437 -29.94 16.06 -7.92
CA LEU A 437 -31.24 15.77 -7.28
C LEU A 437 -32.48 16.30 -8.04
N PHE A 438 -32.38 17.38 -8.83
CA PHE A 438 -33.54 18.09 -9.41
C PHE A 438 -33.90 17.71 -10.86
N SER A 439 -33.40 16.60 -11.40
CA SER A 439 -33.68 16.22 -12.79
C SER A 439 -35.07 15.58 -12.99
N GLY A 440 -36.18 16.31 -12.79
CA GLY A 440 -37.49 16.00 -13.40
C GLY A 440 -38.14 14.62 -13.16
N TRP A 441 -37.60 13.77 -12.27
CA TRP A 441 -37.99 12.36 -12.12
C TRP A 441 -39.44 12.11 -11.66
N LEU A 442 -40.09 13.12 -11.10
CA LEU A 442 -41.36 12.97 -10.38
C LEU A 442 -42.59 13.44 -11.14
N SER A 443 -42.52 13.57 -12.47
CA SER A 443 -43.77 13.56 -13.23
C SER A 443 -44.38 12.16 -13.11
N ALA A 444 -45.58 12.05 -12.55
CA ALA A 444 -46.22 10.78 -12.15
C ALA A 444 -46.44 9.74 -13.29
N ASN A 445 -45.98 10.03 -14.51
CA ASN A 445 -46.22 9.25 -15.73
C ASN A 445 -44.95 8.72 -16.41
N VAL A 446 -43.75 8.90 -15.85
CA VAL A 446 -42.48 8.43 -16.47
C VAL A 446 -41.84 7.34 -15.58
N PRO A 447 -41.42 6.19 -16.14
CA PRO A 447 -40.73 5.14 -15.39
C PRO A 447 -39.37 5.63 -14.87
N ILE A 448 -39.01 5.24 -13.64
CA ILE A 448 -37.75 5.63 -13.01
C ILE A 448 -36.59 4.92 -13.71
N ASN A 449 -35.63 5.69 -14.22
CA ASN A 449 -34.38 5.15 -14.77
C ASN A 449 -33.40 4.83 -13.63
N TRP A 450 -33.45 3.61 -13.11
CA TRP A 450 -32.64 3.21 -11.97
C TRP A 450 -31.13 3.31 -12.20
N LYS A 451 -30.64 3.14 -13.44
CA LYS A 451 -29.20 3.26 -13.76
C LYS A 451 -28.68 4.66 -13.48
N GLU A 452 -29.42 5.66 -13.97
CA GLU A 452 -29.11 7.06 -13.76
C GLU A 452 -29.21 7.44 -12.28
N VAL A 453 -30.23 6.93 -11.58
CA VAL A 453 -30.39 7.14 -10.13
C VAL A 453 -29.20 6.60 -9.36
N GLU A 454 -28.80 5.36 -9.62
CA GLU A 454 -27.67 4.71 -8.94
C GLU A 454 -26.38 5.50 -9.13
N THR A 455 -26.07 5.93 -10.36
CA THR A 455 -24.80 6.60 -10.64
C THR A 455 -24.76 8.02 -10.07
N LYS A 456 -25.90 8.69 -9.98
CA LYS A 456 -26.03 9.97 -9.26
C LYS A 456 -25.89 9.79 -7.75
N LEU A 457 -26.40 8.70 -7.17
CA LEU A 457 -26.18 8.37 -5.76
C LEU A 457 -24.71 8.09 -5.49
N PHE A 458 -24.04 7.35 -6.38
CA PHE A 458 -22.59 7.14 -6.32
C PHE A 458 -21.82 8.47 -6.29
N ALA A 459 -22.11 9.39 -7.23
CA ALA A 459 -21.45 10.69 -7.26
C ALA A 459 -21.77 11.57 -6.05
N LEU A 460 -23.02 11.51 -5.55
CA LEU A 460 -23.43 12.22 -4.33
C LEU A 460 -22.70 11.71 -3.09
N ASN A 461 -22.47 10.39 -3.00
CA ASN A 461 -21.69 9.80 -1.93
C ASN A 461 -20.21 10.21 -1.99
N ALA A 462 -19.63 10.21 -3.20
CA ALA A 462 -18.22 10.57 -3.42
C ALA A 462 -17.88 11.98 -2.92
N VAL A 463 -18.82 12.93 -3.01
CA VAL A 463 -18.59 14.34 -2.63
C VAL A 463 -19.06 14.68 -1.21
N SER A 464 -19.47 13.68 -0.43
CA SER A 464 -20.16 13.90 0.85
C SER A 464 -19.39 14.75 1.85
N GLU A 465 -18.08 14.54 2.01
CA GLU A 465 -17.26 15.33 2.94
C GLU A 465 -17.23 16.81 2.56
N VAL A 466 -17.04 17.13 1.28
CA VAL A 466 -17.00 18.50 0.76
C VAL A 466 -18.34 19.20 0.97
N VAL A 467 -19.42 18.49 0.67
CA VAL A 467 -20.78 19.01 0.83
C VAL A 467 -21.10 19.28 2.30
N LEU A 468 -20.72 18.38 3.21
CA LEU A 468 -20.93 18.54 4.65
C LEU A 468 -20.12 19.70 5.25
N LEU A 469 -18.91 19.96 4.75
CA LEU A 469 -18.05 21.06 5.21
C LEU A 469 -18.57 22.45 4.82
N ASP A 470 -19.30 22.58 3.70
CA ASP A 470 -19.90 23.86 3.24
C ASP A 470 -20.99 24.37 4.21
N GLY A 471 -21.59 23.48 4.99
CA GLY A 471 -22.51 23.82 6.09
C GLY A 471 -23.90 24.32 5.67
N GLN A 472 -24.20 24.44 4.39
CA GLN A 472 -25.55 24.74 3.90
C GLN A 472 -26.44 23.49 3.97
N THR A 473 -27.65 23.61 4.50
CA THR A 473 -28.61 22.51 4.56
C THR A 473 -29.31 22.32 3.22
N PHE A 474 -29.26 21.11 2.67
CA PHE A 474 -29.94 20.77 1.41
C PHE A 474 -31.29 20.08 1.64
N ASP A 475 -32.17 20.16 0.64
CA ASP A 475 -33.42 19.41 0.66
C ASP A 475 -33.19 17.95 0.20
N PHE A 476 -33.10 17.03 1.16
CA PHE A 476 -33.00 15.59 0.91
C PHE A 476 -34.37 14.91 0.72
N SER A 477 -35.44 15.66 0.44
CA SER A 477 -36.79 15.12 0.18
C SER A 477 -36.81 14.03 -0.88
N MET A 478 -35.99 14.15 -1.94
CA MET A 478 -35.84 13.13 -2.98
C MET A 478 -35.30 11.80 -2.44
N ILE A 479 -34.25 11.84 -1.61
CA ILE A 479 -33.66 10.65 -0.99
C ILE A 479 -34.68 9.97 -0.08
N VAL A 480 -35.40 10.75 0.71
CA VAL A 480 -36.50 10.26 1.56
C VAL A 480 -37.59 9.58 0.74
N GLN A 481 -37.98 10.15 -0.41
CA GLN A 481 -38.99 9.56 -1.29
C GLN A 481 -38.50 8.26 -1.92
N LEU A 482 -37.24 8.17 -2.36
CA LEU A 482 -36.64 6.93 -2.85
C LEU A 482 -36.67 5.83 -1.78
N VAL A 483 -36.34 6.17 -0.53
CA VAL A 483 -36.46 5.26 0.63
C VAL A 483 -37.91 4.81 0.81
N ALA A 484 -38.88 5.72 0.73
CA ALA A 484 -40.29 5.37 0.86
C ALA A 484 -40.76 4.39 -0.24
N ILE A 485 -40.39 4.64 -1.50
CA ILE A 485 -40.71 3.77 -2.65
C ILE A 485 -40.11 2.37 -2.45
N LEU A 486 -38.81 2.28 -2.16
CA LEU A 486 -38.11 1.01 -2.01
C LEU A 486 -38.55 0.25 -0.75
N SER A 487 -38.81 0.94 0.37
CA SER A 487 -39.33 0.31 1.59
C SER A 487 -40.74 -0.31 1.44
N SER A 488 -41.55 0.22 0.52
CA SER A 488 -42.90 -0.29 0.23
C SER A 488 -42.92 -1.46 -0.76
N SER A 489 -41.78 -1.77 -1.39
CA SER A 489 -41.68 -2.81 -2.41
C SER A 489 -41.59 -4.21 -1.76
N PRO A 490 -42.20 -5.26 -2.35
CA PRO A 490 -42.11 -6.62 -1.79
C PRO A 490 -40.66 -7.12 -1.74
N SER A 491 -40.27 -7.87 -0.71
CA SER A 491 -38.89 -8.37 -0.57
C SER A 491 -38.41 -9.23 -1.74
N GLU A 492 -39.32 -9.90 -2.46
CA GLU A 492 -39.01 -10.70 -3.65
C GLU A 492 -38.55 -9.85 -4.85
N SER A 493 -38.78 -8.53 -4.82
CA SER A 493 -38.39 -7.58 -5.87
C SER A 493 -36.96 -7.05 -5.73
N ILE A 494 -36.29 -7.33 -4.61
CA ILE A 494 -34.90 -6.91 -4.36
C ILE A 494 -33.96 -7.94 -5.01
N LYS A 495 -33.85 -7.87 -6.33
CA LYS A 495 -32.96 -8.73 -7.12
C LYS A 495 -32.34 -7.92 -8.26
N GLY A 496 -31.23 -8.43 -8.78
CA GLY A 496 -30.56 -7.83 -9.93
C GLY A 496 -30.05 -6.42 -9.60
N PHE A 497 -30.22 -5.52 -10.56
CA PHE A 497 -29.73 -4.15 -10.49
C PHE A 497 -30.22 -3.36 -9.26
N ILE A 498 -31.41 -3.67 -8.73
CA ILE A 498 -31.96 -3.00 -7.55
C ILE A 498 -31.06 -3.16 -6.32
N CYS A 499 -30.32 -4.26 -6.16
CA CYS A 499 -29.38 -4.43 -5.04
C CYS A 499 -28.24 -3.39 -5.08
N ILE A 500 -27.79 -3.02 -6.29
CA ILE A 500 -26.77 -1.97 -6.48
C ILE A 500 -27.36 -0.61 -6.08
N VAL A 501 -28.61 -0.33 -6.46
CA VAL A 501 -29.33 0.88 -6.03
C VAL A 501 -29.45 0.94 -4.51
N TYR A 502 -29.81 -0.18 -3.86
CA TYR A 502 -29.88 -0.26 -2.40
C TYR A 502 -28.54 0.08 -1.75
N ARG A 503 -27.44 -0.48 -2.26
CA ARG A 503 -26.08 -0.18 -1.78
C ARG A 503 -25.77 1.31 -1.92
N SER A 504 -25.89 1.87 -3.13
CA SER A 504 -25.55 3.27 -3.40
C SER A 504 -26.44 4.25 -2.62
N LEU A 505 -27.72 3.92 -2.42
CA LEU A 505 -28.63 4.72 -1.59
C LEU A 505 -28.27 4.63 -0.10
N ALA A 506 -27.91 3.43 0.40
CA ALA A 506 -27.46 3.25 1.77
C ALA A 506 -26.16 4.01 2.04
N ASP A 507 -25.20 4.02 1.11
CA ASP A 507 -23.97 4.80 1.24
C ASP A 507 -24.28 6.31 1.38
N VAL A 508 -25.18 6.85 0.55
CA VAL A 508 -25.67 8.23 0.69
C VAL A 508 -26.35 8.44 2.04
N ILE A 509 -27.22 7.53 2.48
CA ILE A 509 -27.89 7.64 3.78
C ILE A 509 -26.88 7.69 4.92
N GLY A 510 -25.87 6.83 4.89
CA GLY A 510 -24.81 6.79 5.88
C GLY A 510 -23.98 8.07 5.87
N SER A 511 -23.56 8.54 4.69
CA SER A 511 -22.72 9.73 4.58
C SER A 511 -23.45 11.02 4.97
N TYR A 512 -24.75 11.12 4.71
CA TYR A 512 -25.57 12.31 5.04
C TYR A 512 -26.50 12.07 6.26
N SER A 513 -26.18 11.11 7.12
CA SER A 513 -27.00 10.68 8.26
C SER A 513 -27.44 11.82 9.17
N LYS A 514 -26.54 12.77 9.48
CA LYS A 514 -26.80 13.97 10.30
C LYS A 514 -27.91 14.87 9.75
N TRP A 515 -28.02 14.97 8.43
CA TRP A 515 -29.04 15.81 7.79
C TRP A 515 -30.32 15.03 7.54
N ILE A 516 -30.20 13.74 7.21
CA ILE A 516 -31.36 12.86 7.03
C ILE A 516 -32.10 12.65 8.37
N SER A 517 -31.37 12.57 9.49
CA SER A 517 -31.95 12.41 10.83
C SER A 517 -32.77 13.63 11.28
N ALA A 518 -32.56 14.81 10.68
CA ALA A 518 -33.39 15.98 10.92
C ALA A 518 -34.83 15.80 10.39
N PHE A 519 -35.05 14.91 9.41
CA PHE A 519 -36.38 14.59 8.88
C PHE A 519 -37.09 13.54 9.76
N GLN A 520 -37.68 14.02 10.86
CA GLN A 520 -38.27 13.20 11.94
C GLN A 520 -39.29 12.14 11.49
N ASN A 521 -40.03 12.33 10.39
CA ASN A 521 -41.12 11.41 9.99
C ASN A 521 -40.66 10.13 9.24
N ASN A 522 -39.36 9.95 8.99
CA ASN A 522 -38.86 8.91 8.07
C ASN A 522 -38.13 7.74 8.72
N ALA A 523 -38.04 7.68 10.06
CA ALA A 523 -37.28 6.63 10.75
C ALA A 523 -37.76 5.22 10.40
N ARG A 524 -39.08 4.98 10.41
CA ARG A 524 -39.63 3.63 10.14
C ARG A 524 -39.40 3.15 8.70
N PRO A 525 -39.76 3.91 7.64
CA PRO A 525 -39.44 3.53 6.26
C PRO A 525 -37.94 3.28 6.04
N LEU A 526 -37.08 4.10 6.67
CA LEU A 526 -35.63 3.95 6.58
C LEU A 526 -35.14 2.65 7.24
N LEU A 527 -35.60 2.34 8.45
CA LEU A 527 -35.24 1.10 9.14
C LEU A 527 -35.70 -0.14 8.35
N LEU A 528 -36.90 -0.09 7.74
CA LEU A 528 -37.39 -1.19 6.90
C LEU A 528 -36.58 -1.34 5.62
N PHE A 529 -36.21 -0.23 4.98
CA PHE A 529 -35.32 -0.21 3.82
C PHE A 529 -33.97 -0.83 4.15
N LEU A 530 -33.31 -0.39 5.23
CA LEU A 530 -32.02 -0.92 5.65
C LEU A 530 -32.11 -2.40 6.04
N ALA A 531 -33.16 -2.81 6.75
CA ALA A 531 -33.35 -4.21 7.14
C ALA A 531 -33.53 -5.15 5.93
N ALA A 532 -34.19 -4.67 4.88
CA ALA A 532 -34.32 -5.38 3.63
C ALA A 532 -32.96 -5.49 2.91
N GLY A 533 -32.22 -4.38 2.79
CA GLY A 533 -30.90 -4.37 2.16
C GLY A 533 -29.83 -5.18 2.90
N ILE A 534 -29.89 -5.26 4.24
CA ILE A 534 -29.04 -6.13 5.07
C ILE A 534 -29.27 -7.61 4.75
N SER A 535 -30.44 -7.98 4.23
CA SER A 535 -30.74 -9.38 3.88
C SER A 535 -30.02 -9.81 2.59
N GLU A 536 -29.55 -8.87 1.78
CA GLU A 536 -28.92 -9.12 0.49
C GLU A 536 -27.39 -8.92 0.55
N PRO A 537 -26.57 -9.90 0.14
CA PRO A 537 -25.11 -9.85 0.30
C PRO A 537 -24.44 -8.60 -0.31
N LEU A 538 -24.91 -8.15 -1.47
CA LEU A 538 -24.30 -7.02 -2.20
C LEU A 538 -24.52 -5.67 -1.54
N SER A 539 -25.63 -5.50 -0.81
CA SER A 539 -25.98 -4.24 -0.12
C SER A 539 -25.76 -4.31 1.40
N SER A 540 -25.43 -5.48 1.94
CA SER A 540 -25.35 -5.72 3.39
C SER A 540 -24.41 -4.76 4.10
N ASN A 541 -23.17 -4.62 3.62
CA ASN A 541 -22.16 -3.75 4.23
C ASN A 541 -22.62 -2.28 4.26
N ALA A 542 -23.00 -1.72 3.11
CA ALA A 542 -23.48 -0.35 3.01
C ALA A 542 -24.70 -0.10 3.91
N CYS A 543 -25.66 -1.03 3.95
CA CYS A 543 -26.84 -0.91 4.79
C CYS A 543 -26.52 -1.05 6.29
N ALA A 544 -25.58 -1.91 6.67
CA ALA A 544 -25.12 -2.07 8.05
C ALA A 544 -24.40 -0.80 8.55
N SER A 545 -23.50 -0.24 7.74
CA SER A 545 -22.82 1.03 8.04
C SER A 545 -23.81 2.20 8.13
N ALA A 546 -24.75 2.29 7.18
CA ALA A 546 -25.79 3.30 7.18
C ALA A 546 -26.72 3.20 8.40
N LEU A 547 -27.08 1.98 8.81
CA LEU A 547 -27.85 1.74 10.03
C LEU A 547 -27.10 2.25 11.26
N ARG A 548 -25.81 1.96 11.38
CA ARG A 548 -25.00 2.47 12.49
C ARG A 548 -24.94 3.98 12.53
N LYS A 549 -24.55 4.63 11.42
CA LYS A 549 -24.47 6.10 11.37
C LYS A 549 -25.82 6.76 11.64
N PHE A 550 -26.91 6.20 11.11
CA PHE A 550 -28.26 6.69 11.40
C PHE A 550 -28.63 6.54 12.89
N CYS A 551 -28.30 5.41 13.52
CA CYS A 551 -28.51 5.21 14.95
C CYS A 551 -27.64 6.12 15.83
N GLU A 552 -26.42 6.45 15.41
CA GLU A 552 -25.53 7.37 16.13
C GLU A 552 -26.03 8.83 16.05
N ASP A 553 -26.58 9.25 14.91
CA ASP A 553 -26.96 10.65 14.66
C ASP A 553 -28.43 10.98 14.94
N ALA A 554 -29.34 10.01 14.97
CA ALA A 554 -30.77 10.29 15.10
C ALA A 554 -31.25 10.37 16.55
N SER A 555 -32.12 11.36 16.80
CA SER A 555 -32.71 11.65 18.11
C SER A 555 -34.11 11.07 18.27
N ALA A 556 -34.62 11.11 19.53
CA ALA A 556 -35.99 10.91 20.06
C ALA A 556 -36.92 9.90 19.35
N VAL A 557 -37.13 10.03 18.04
CA VAL A 557 -38.00 9.20 17.19
C VAL A 557 -37.54 7.74 17.11
N ILE A 558 -36.22 7.46 17.12
CA ILE A 558 -35.75 6.06 17.16
C ILE A 558 -36.22 5.33 18.43
N TYR A 559 -36.37 6.05 19.54
CA TYR A 559 -36.79 5.47 20.83
C TYR A 559 -38.28 5.13 20.90
N GLU A 560 -39.06 5.39 19.84
CA GLU A 560 -40.44 4.93 19.77
C GLU A 560 -40.51 3.40 19.82
N PRO A 561 -41.45 2.80 20.59
CA PRO A 561 -41.52 1.35 20.76
C PRO A 561 -41.58 0.56 19.46
N SER A 562 -42.27 1.08 18.44
CA SER A 562 -42.36 0.42 17.13
C SER A 562 -41.05 0.38 16.37
N ASN A 563 -40.17 1.38 16.55
CA ASN A 563 -38.86 1.43 15.89
C ASN A 563 -37.85 0.54 16.63
N LEU A 564 -37.91 0.52 17.97
CA LEU A 564 -37.14 -0.42 18.79
C LEU A 564 -37.46 -1.89 18.45
N GLU A 565 -38.73 -2.22 18.22
CA GLU A 565 -39.13 -3.56 17.80
C GLU A 565 -38.54 -3.95 16.43
N ILE A 566 -38.43 -3.02 15.49
CA ILE A 566 -37.77 -3.27 14.19
C ILE A 566 -36.28 -3.53 14.39
N LEU A 567 -35.60 -2.74 15.22
CA LEU A 567 -34.17 -2.94 15.52
C LEU A 567 -33.90 -4.32 16.16
N ILE A 568 -34.73 -4.74 17.11
CA ILE A 568 -34.60 -6.07 17.69
C ILE A 568 -34.90 -7.16 16.65
N TRP A 569 -35.89 -6.98 15.79
CA TRP A 569 -36.17 -7.94 14.72
C TRP A 569 -34.96 -8.11 13.77
N ILE A 570 -34.25 -7.03 13.45
CA ILE A 570 -32.99 -7.09 12.69
C ILE A 570 -31.95 -7.91 13.47
N GLY A 571 -31.77 -7.64 14.77
CA GLY A 571 -30.82 -8.34 15.63
C GLY A 571 -31.11 -9.85 15.78
N GLU A 572 -32.38 -10.23 15.97
CA GLU A 572 -32.81 -11.63 16.06
C GLU A 572 -32.59 -12.39 14.75
N ALA A 573 -32.67 -11.70 13.61
CA ALA A 573 -32.46 -12.31 12.31
C ALA A 573 -30.99 -12.67 12.03
N LEU A 574 -30.02 -12.09 12.76
CA LEU A 574 -28.58 -12.36 12.59
C LEU A 574 -28.22 -13.83 12.81
N GLU A 575 -28.96 -14.58 13.64
CA GLU A 575 -28.66 -16.00 13.84
C GLU A 575 -28.99 -16.84 12.60
N LYS A 576 -29.95 -16.40 11.79
CA LYS A 576 -30.37 -17.09 10.57
C LYS A 576 -29.59 -16.60 9.35
N ARG A 577 -29.05 -15.39 9.40
CA ARG A 577 -28.34 -14.72 8.30
C ARG A 577 -26.84 -14.92 8.47
N HIS A 578 -26.20 -15.62 7.53
CA HIS A 578 -24.75 -15.84 7.56
C HIS A 578 -24.00 -14.62 6.97
N LEU A 579 -24.12 -13.46 7.62
CA LEU A 579 -23.48 -12.23 7.16
C LEU A 579 -21.94 -12.29 7.35
N PRO A 580 -21.16 -11.42 6.69
CA PRO A 580 -19.79 -11.13 7.11
C PRO A 580 -19.73 -10.67 8.57
N LEU A 581 -18.63 -10.95 9.28
CA LEU A 581 -18.48 -10.57 10.69
C LEU A 581 -18.45 -9.04 10.88
N GLU A 582 -17.91 -8.30 9.92
CA GLU A 582 -17.84 -6.82 9.95
C GLU A 582 -19.25 -6.21 9.96
N ASP A 583 -20.11 -6.63 9.03
CA ASP A 583 -21.51 -6.20 8.95
C ASP A 583 -22.28 -6.49 10.25
N GLU A 584 -22.07 -7.68 10.85
CA GLU A 584 -22.70 -8.00 12.14
C GLU A 584 -22.22 -7.07 13.25
N VAL A 585 -20.93 -6.71 13.27
CA VAL A 585 -20.37 -5.81 14.27
C VAL A 585 -21.03 -4.43 14.17
N GLU A 586 -21.18 -3.90 12.96
CA GLU A 586 -21.85 -2.62 12.70
C GLU A 586 -23.31 -2.65 13.19
N ILE A 587 -24.07 -3.69 12.82
CA ILE A 587 -25.49 -3.84 13.20
C ILE A 587 -25.65 -3.95 14.71
N VAL A 588 -24.89 -4.84 15.37
CA VAL A 588 -25.01 -5.06 16.81
C VAL A 588 -24.55 -3.82 17.56
N SER A 589 -23.53 -3.11 17.09
CA SER A 589 -23.11 -1.83 17.68
C SER A 589 -24.22 -0.78 17.58
N ALA A 590 -24.86 -0.65 16.41
CA ALA A 590 -25.97 0.27 16.19
C ALA A 590 -27.14 0.01 17.15
N ILE A 591 -27.58 -1.25 17.24
CA ILE A 591 -28.68 -1.65 18.13
C ILE A 591 -28.28 -1.43 19.59
N SER A 592 -27.06 -1.83 19.98
CA SER A 592 -26.58 -1.72 21.37
C SER A 592 -26.49 -0.27 21.85
N ALA A 593 -26.03 0.66 21.00
CA ALA A 593 -25.96 2.08 21.33
C ALA A 593 -27.35 2.70 21.58
N ILE A 594 -28.34 2.36 20.76
CA ILE A 594 -29.74 2.78 20.95
C ILE A 594 -30.32 2.18 22.23
N LEU A 595 -30.17 0.87 22.43
CA LEU A 595 -30.68 0.20 23.63
C LEU A 595 -30.00 0.71 24.91
N GLY A 596 -28.71 1.03 24.84
CA GLY A 596 -27.93 1.63 25.94
C GLY A 596 -28.46 2.99 26.40
N SER A 597 -29.10 3.75 25.50
CA SER A 597 -29.66 5.08 25.77
C SER A 597 -31.16 5.09 26.13
N VAL A 598 -31.82 3.92 26.18
CA VAL A 598 -33.22 3.80 26.63
C VAL A 598 -33.35 4.16 28.12
N SER A 599 -34.26 5.08 28.44
CA SER A 599 -34.45 5.60 29.81
C SER A 599 -35.14 4.62 30.77
N ASN A 600 -36.05 3.77 30.28
CA ASN A 600 -36.72 2.75 31.09
C ASN A 600 -35.80 1.52 31.26
N ARG A 601 -35.27 1.34 32.47
CA ARG A 601 -34.32 0.25 32.80
C ARG A 601 -34.92 -1.15 32.66
N GLU A 602 -36.19 -1.34 33.01
CA GLU A 602 -36.85 -2.64 32.85
C GLU A 602 -37.01 -3.02 31.37
N LEU A 603 -37.44 -2.06 30.55
CA LEU A 603 -37.56 -2.23 29.11
C LEU A 603 -36.18 -2.46 28.46
N GLN A 604 -35.18 -1.66 28.85
CA GLN A 604 -33.79 -1.81 28.41
C GLN A 604 -33.27 -3.23 28.69
N ASN A 605 -33.47 -3.73 29.92
CA ASN A 605 -33.09 -5.09 30.31
C ASN A 605 -33.79 -6.17 29.50
N ALA A 606 -35.11 -6.02 29.28
CA ALA A 606 -35.88 -6.94 28.48
C ALA A 606 -35.37 -7.00 27.03
N LEU A 607 -35.14 -5.84 26.41
CA LEU A 607 -34.68 -5.75 25.02
C LEU A 607 -33.24 -6.27 24.83
N LEU A 608 -32.31 -5.94 25.73
CA LEU A 608 -30.95 -6.45 25.70
C LEU A 608 -30.89 -7.97 25.90
N THR A 609 -31.69 -8.49 26.83
CA THR A 609 -31.81 -9.94 27.03
C THR A 609 -32.40 -10.63 25.81
N ARG A 610 -33.39 -10.01 25.14
CA ARG A 610 -33.99 -10.54 23.91
C ARG A 610 -32.98 -10.57 22.77
N LEU A 611 -32.21 -9.51 22.57
CA LEU A 611 -31.14 -9.43 21.57
C LEU A 611 -30.08 -10.54 21.74
N LEU A 612 -29.67 -10.83 22.97
CA LEU A 612 -28.64 -11.83 23.28
C LEU A 612 -29.17 -13.25 23.46
N SER A 613 -30.49 -13.46 23.44
CA SER A 613 -31.12 -14.76 23.74
C SER A 613 -30.59 -15.89 22.86
N SER A 614 -30.57 -15.72 21.54
CA SER A 614 -30.04 -16.67 20.58
C SER A 614 -28.54 -16.94 20.80
N SER A 615 -27.79 -15.90 21.14
CA SER A 615 -26.35 -15.99 21.42
C SER A 615 -26.09 -16.82 22.68
N TYR A 616 -26.89 -16.64 23.73
CA TYR A 616 -26.80 -17.45 24.95
C TYR A 616 -27.18 -18.91 24.70
N GLU A 617 -28.20 -19.16 23.88
CA GLU A 617 -28.61 -20.52 23.50
C GLU A 617 -27.53 -21.23 22.67
N ALA A 618 -26.89 -20.54 21.73
CA ALA A 618 -25.79 -21.08 20.93
C ALA A 618 -24.63 -21.58 21.81
N VAL A 619 -24.20 -20.77 22.78
CA VAL A 619 -23.13 -21.15 23.70
C VAL A 619 -23.58 -22.24 24.68
N LYS A 620 -24.82 -22.20 25.19
CA LYS A 620 -25.37 -23.28 26.04
C LYS A 620 -25.41 -24.63 25.33
N LYS A 621 -25.85 -24.66 24.07
CA LYS A 621 -25.85 -25.88 23.24
C LYS A 621 -24.47 -26.51 23.13
N LEU A 622 -23.41 -25.71 23.09
CA LEU A 622 -22.04 -26.20 23.07
C LEU A 622 -21.59 -26.75 24.43
N ILE A 623 -22.02 -26.12 25.54
CA ILE A 623 -21.57 -26.47 26.90
C ILE A 623 -22.35 -27.66 27.50
N ASP A 624 -23.63 -27.81 27.19
CA ASP A 624 -24.52 -28.78 27.83
C ASP A 624 -24.54 -30.16 27.11
N ASP A 625 -23.95 -30.29 25.92
CA ASP A 625 -23.85 -31.56 25.21
C ASP A 625 -22.60 -32.33 25.69
N ASP A 626 -22.77 -33.56 26.17
CA ASP A 626 -21.65 -34.39 26.63
C ASP A 626 -20.65 -34.58 25.49
N ASN A 627 -19.38 -34.19 25.72
CA ASN A 627 -18.24 -34.04 24.79
C ASN A 627 -18.08 -35.07 23.63
N HIS A 628 -18.75 -36.21 23.69
CA HIS A 628 -18.63 -37.32 22.76
C HIS A 628 -19.71 -37.39 21.66
N SER A 629 -20.87 -36.75 21.79
CA SER A 629 -21.97 -36.82 20.81
C SER A 629 -21.73 -35.90 19.60
N LEU A 630 -21.43 -34.62 19.84
CA LEU A 630 -21.24 -33.60 18.80
C LEU A 630 -19.98 -33.83 17.98
N ARG A 631 -18.88 -34.24 18.62
CA ARG A 631 -17.59 -34.51 17.94
C ARG A 631 -17.67 -35.69 16.96
N GLN A 632 -18.68 -36.56 17.06
CA GLN A 632 -18.92 -37.64 16.09
C GLN A 632 -19.42 -37.12 14.73
N ASN A 633 -19.98 -35.91 14.68
CA ASN A 633 -20.41 -35.26 13.44
C ASN A 633 -19.67 -33.93 13.23
N PRO A 634 -18.52 -33.93 12.52
CA PRO A 634 -17.70 -32.74 12.33
C PRO A 634 -18.43 -31.55 11.71
N ALA A 635 -19.41 -31.79 10.82
CA ALA A 635 -20.17 -30.72 10.15
C ALA A 635 -21.11 -30.00 11.13
N LEU A 636 -21.88 -30.76 11.92
CA LEU A 636 -22.75 -30.18 12.96
C LEU A 636 -21.91 -29.49 14.04
N TYR A 637 -20.80 -30.10 14.45
CA TYR A 637 -19.89 -29.50 15.43
C TYR A 637 -19.33 -28.15 14.96
N THR A 638 -18.90 -28.05 13.71
CA THR A 638 -18.39 -26.79 13.12
C THR A 638 -19.48 -25.72 13.07
N GLN A 639 -20.71 -26.09 12.73
CA GLN A 639 -21.84 -25.16 12.72
C GLN A 639 -22.17 -24.63 14.13
N VAL A 640 -22.21 -25.51 15.14
CA VAL A 640 -22.44 -25.13 16.54
C VAL A 640 -21.31 -24.25 17.07
N LEU A 641 -20.05 -24.58 16.76
CA LEU A 641 -18.89 -23.76 17.09
C LEU A 641 -19.00 -22.36 16.48
N ASN A 642 -19.28 -22.26 15.19
CA ASN A 642 -19.41 -20.97 14.50
C ASN A 642 -20.54 -20.12 15.10
N SER A 643 -21.70 -20.72 15.38
CA SER A 643 -22.82 -20.05 16.06
C SER A 643 -22.42 -19.55 17.46
N ALA A 644 -21.73 -20.37 18.26
CA ALA A 644 -21.22 -19.97 19.57
C ALA A 644 -20.17 -18.85 19.50
N THR A 645 -19.22 -18.94 18.57
CA THR A 645 -18.18 -17.92 18.31
C THR A 645 -18.83 -16.57 17.95
N ARG A 646 -19.79 -16.57 17.01
CA ARG A 646 -20.55 -15.36 16.66
C ARG A 646 -21.33 -14.83 17.85
N GLY A 647 -22.00 -15.71 18.60
CA GLY A 647 -22.73 -15.35 19.82
C GLY A 647 -21.85 -14.63 20.85
N LEU A 648 -20.64 -15.12 21.10
CA LEU A 648 -19.68 -14.48 22.00
C LEU A 648 -19.23 -13.11 21.49
N HIS A 649 -18.97 -12.96 20.19
CA HIS A 649 -18.67 -11.65 19.60
C HIS A 649 -19.80 -10.65 19.82
N ARG A 650 -21.05 -11.06 19.56
CA ARG A 650 -22.25 -10.22 19.78
C ARG A 650 -22.37 -9.79 21.25
N MET A 651 -22.17 -10.73 22.19
CA MET A 651 -22.16 -10.41 23.64
C MET A 651 -21.09 -9.38 23.99
N GLY A 652 -19.86 -9.56 23.49
CA GLY A 652 -18.76 -8.61 23.72
C GLY A 652 -19.09 -7.19 23.24
N ILE A 653 -19.66 -7.07 22.04
CA ILE A 653 -20.06 -5.77 21.46
C ILE A 653 -21.14 -5.13 22.32
N VAL A 654 -22.18 -5.89 22.72
CA VAL A 654 -23.23 -5.36 23.60
C VAL A 654 -22.63 -4.81 24.90
N PHE A 655 -21.69 -5.52 25.53
CA PHE A 655 -21.02 -5.01 26.74
C PHE A 655 -20.29 -3.69 26.49
N SER A 656 -19.56 -3.56 25.37
CA SER A 656 -18.78 -2.35 25.07
C SER A 656 -19.60 -1.05 24.97
N HIS A 657 -20.90 -1.15 24.69
CA HIS A 657 -21.83 -0.01 24.62
C HIS A 657 -22.59 0.26 25.92
N LEU A 658 -22.47 -0.64 26.91
CA LEU A 658 -23.11 -0.52 28.21
C LEU A 658 -22.03 -0.16 29.24
N ILE A 659 -21.77 1.13 29.43
CA ILE A 659 -20.80 1.62 30.44
C ILE A 659 -21.50 1.77 31.79
N SER A 660 -20.93 1.17 32.85
CA SER A 660 -21.46 1.33 34.21
C SER A 660 -21.27 2.77 34.70
N PRO A 661 -22.31 3.46 35.21
CA PRO A 661 -22.14 4.80 35.78
C PRO A 661 -21.21 4.78 37.01
N LEU A 662 -20.51 5.89 37.26
CA LEU A 662 -19.65 6.09 38.43
C LEU A 662 -20.40 5.73 39.74
N PRO A 663 -19.69 5.30 40.81
CA PRO A 663 -20.29 4.64 41.97
C PRO A 663 -21.03 5.65 42.86
N SER A 664 -22.24 6.03 42.45
CA SER A 664 -23.23 6.66 43.31
C SER A 664 -24.50 5.82 43.25
N GLU A 665 -24.62 4.97 44.27
CA GLU A 665 -25.71 4.04 44.61
C GLU A 665 -25.82 2.75 43.77
N PRO A 666 -25.62 1.56 44.38
CA PRO A 666 -25.87 0.28 43.74
C PRO A 666 -27.37 0.02 43.69
N SER A 667 -28.07 0.54 42.68
CA SER A 667 -29.40 0.04 42.36
C SER A 667 -29.27 -1.37 41.77
N SER A 668 -30.07 -2.32 42.26
CA SER A 668 -30.14 -3.71 41.78
C SER A 668 -30.51 -3.87 40.31
N ASP A 669 -30.82 -2.77 39.63
CA ASP A 669 -31.45 -2.72 38.31
C ASP A 669 -30.46 -2.29 37.21
N ASP A 670 -29.16 -2.31 37.47
CA ASP A 670 -28.13 -2.04 36.46
C ASP A 670 -28.19 -3.12 35.34
N PRO A 671 -28.42 -2.71 34.07
CA PRO A 671 -28.52 -3.63 32.94
C PRO A 671 -27.30 -4.52 32.76
N ILE A 672 -26.11 -3.98 33.02
CA ILE A 672 -24.86 -4.72 32.87
C ILE A 672 -24.81 -5.86 33.88
N LEU A 673 -25.17 -5.60 35.13
CA LEU A 673 -25.21 -6.62 36.19
C LEU A 673 -26.17 -7.76 35.85
N GLY A 674 -27.33 -7.45 35.26
CA GLY A 674 -28.28 -8.45 34.79
C GLY A 674 -27.68 -9.42 33.76
N LEU A 675 -27.02 -8.87 32.74
CA LEU A 675 -26.38 -9.64 31.68
C LEU A 675 -25.15 -10.43 32.18
N LEU A 676 -24.33 -9.81 33.04
CA LEU A 676 -23.14 -10.44 33.62
C LEU A 676 -23.48 -11.66 34.49
N ARG A 677 -24.61 -11.63 35.21
CA ARG A 677 -25.10 -12.78 36.00
C ARG A 677 -25.34 -14.03 35.14
N ILE A 678 -25.72 -13.86 33.87
CA ILE A 678 -25.91 -14.96 32.92
C ILE A 678 -24.58 -15.31 32.24
N PHE A 679 -23.79 -14.31 31.89
CA PHE A 679 -22.55 -14.47 31.13
C PHE A 679 -21.45 -15.20 31.91
N TRP A 680 -21.21 -14.85 33.17
CA TRP A 680 -20.09 -15.42 33.93
C TRP A 680 -20.16 -16.93 34.18
N PRO A 681 -21.30 -17.51 34.63
CA PRO A 681 -21.38 -18.96 34.80
C PRO A 681 -21.22 -19.74 33.49
N MET A 682 -21.70 -19.16 32.38
CA MET A 682 -21.53 -19.71 31.04
C MET A 682 -20.07 -19.72 30.63
N LEU A 683 -19.39 -18.59 30.82
CA LEU A 683 -17.98 -18.44 30.49
C LEU A 683 -17.10 -19.35 31.36
N GLU A 684 -17.40 -19.49 32.66
CA GLU A 684 -16.71 -20.42 33.59
C GLU A 684 -16.78 -21.87 33.09
N LYS A 685 -17.95 -22.32 32.64
CA LYS A 685 -18.09 -23.66 32.07
C LYS A 685 -17.33 -23.79 30.74
N LEU A 686 -17.37 -22.76 29.90
CA LEU A 686 -16.72 -22.74 28.60
C LEU A 686 -15.19 -22.85 28.72
N PHE A 687 -14.55 -22.04 29.57
CA PHE A 687 -13.09 -22.08 29.82
C PHE A 687 -12.61 -23.38 30.48
N ARG A 688 -13.52 -24.20 31.01
CA ARG A 688 -13.22 -25.54 31.55
C ARG A 688 -13.44 -26.67 30.54
N SER A 689 -14.02 -26.36 29.38
CA SER A 689 -14.34 -27.35 28.36
C SER A 689 -13.18 -27.60 27.41
N GLU A 690 -13.15 -28.79 26.79
CA GLU A 690 -12.18 -29.12 25.73
C GLU A 690 -12.41 -28.34 24.43
N HIS A 691 -13.52 -27.61 24.30
CA HIS A 691 -13.82 -26.80 23.11
C HIS A 691 -12.86 -25.61 22.96
N MET A 692 -12.16 -25.21 24.03
CA MET A 692 -11.13 -24.15 24.02
C MET A 692 -9.87 -24.51 23.21
N GLU A 693 -9.76 -25.76 22.74
CA GLU A 693 -8.78 -26.14 21.72
C GLU A 693 -9.01 -25.42 20.39
N ASN A 694 -10.24 -24.98 20.09
CA ASN A 694 -10.50 -24.20 18.90
C ASN A 694 -10.07 -22.73 19.09
N GLY A 695 -9.06 -22.29 18.34
CA GLY A 695 -8.53 -20.93 18.44
C GLY A 695 -9.55 -19.81 18.19
N SER A 696 -10.50 -20.00 17.26
CA SER A 696 -11.52 -18.97 16.95
C SER A 696 -12.50 -18.78 18.11
N LEU A 697 -12.92 -19.87 18.75
CA LEU A 697 -13.80 -19.84 19.91
C LEU A 697 -13.09 -19.21 21.12
N SER A 698 -11.84 -19.61 21.36
CA SER A 698 -11.01 -19.05 22.43
C SER A 698 -10.77 -17.56 22.25
N ALA A 699 -10.49 -17.11 21.02
CA ALA A 699 -10.37 -15.69 20.70
C ALA A 699 -11.68 -14.92 20.92
N ALA A 700 -12.83 -15.46 20.52
CA ALA A 700 -14.12 -14.85 20.74
C ALA A 700 -14.49 -14.76 22.23
N ALA A 701 -14.25 -15.82 23.01
CA ALA A 701 -14.47 -15.84 24.45
C ALA A 701 -13.58 -14.82 25.18
N CYS A 702 -12.30 -14.77 24.82
CA CYS A 702 -11.32 -13.81 25.33
C CYS A 702 -11.68 -12.36 25.00
N ARG A 703 -12.12 -12.08 23.76
CA ARG A 703 -12.56 -10.75 23.35
C ARG A 703 -13.84 -10.33 24.07
N ALA A 704 -14.82 -11.22 24.20
CA ALA A 704 -16.06 -10.94 24.93
C ALA A 704 -15.77 -10.66 26.42
N LEU A 705 -14.88 -11.43 27.03
CA LEU A 705 -14.40 -11.22 28.40
C LEU A 705 -13.69 -9.87 28.55
N SER A 706 -12.79 -9.51 27.63
CA SER A 706 -12.06 -8.24 27.65
C SER A 706 -13.01 -7.03 27.65
N LEU A 707 -13.98 -7.04 26.74
CA LEU A 707 -14.98 -5.96 26.63
C LEU A 707 -15.89 -5.90 27.86
N ALA A 708 -16.28 -7.06 28.41
CA ALA A 708 -17.05 -7.13 29.64
C ALA A 708 -16.26 -6.58 30.85
N ILE A 709 -14.95 -6.83 30.94
CA ILE A 709 -14.09 -6.30 32.01
C ILE A 709 -14.00 -4.77 31.94
N GLN A 710 -13.69 -4.22 30.77
CA GLN A 710 -13.59 -2.77 30.55
C GLN A 710 -14.90 -2.04 30.87
N SER A 711 -16.04 -2.66 30.55
CA SER A 711 -17.37 -2.04 30.73
C SER A 711 -17.90 -2.14 32.16
N SER A 712 -17.53 -3.20 32.90
CA SER A 712 -18.02 -3.47 34.26
C SER A 712 -17.10 -2.98 35.38
N GLY A 713 -15.82 -2.71 35.08
CA GLY A 713 -14.84 -2.15 35.99
C GLY A 713 -14.80 -2.87 37.34
N GLN A 714 -15.09 -2.13 38.43
CA GLN A 714 -14.98 -2.64 39.80
C GLN A 714 -15.89 -3.85 40.10
N GLN A 715 -16.97 -4.06 39.35
CA GLN A 715 -17.88 -5.20 39.56
C GLN A 715 -17.22 -6.55 39.23
N CYS A 716 -16.14 -6.55 38.43
CA CYS A 716 -15.39 -7.76 38.05
C CYS A 716 -14.39 -8.22 39.13
N MET A 717 -14.09 -7.40 40.14
CA MET A 717 -13.03 -7.65 41.15
C MET A 717 -13.16 -8.99 41.88
N VAL A 718 -14.40 -9.44 42.16
CA VAL A 718 -14.67 -10.70 42.88
C VAL A 718 -14.30 -11.93 42.03
N LEU A 719 -14.34 -11.80 40.70
CA LEU A 719 -14.08 -12.89 39.76
C LEU A 719 -12.64 -12.91 39.24
N LEU A 720 -11.88 -11.84 39.50
CA LEU A 720 -10.51 -11.66 39.04
C LEU A 720 -9.58 -12.86 39.33
N PRO A 721 -9.60 -13.51 40.53
CA PRO A 721 -8.79 -14.70 40.79
C PRO A 721 -9.11 -15.86 39.85
N LYS A 722 -10.39 -16.10 39.57
CA LYS A 722 -10.82 -17.16 38.66
C LYS A 722 -10.44 -16.85 37.22
N ILE A 723 -10.62 -15.60 36.79
CA ILE A 723 -10.31 -15.16 35.42
C ILE A 723 -8.83 -15.35 35.11
N LEU A 724 -7.94 -14.86 35.96
CA LEU A 724 -6.49 -14.99 35.73
C LEU A 724 -6.00 -16.43 35.82
N ASP A 725 -6.63 -17.26 36.66
CA ASP A 725 -6.37 -18.70 36.69
C ASP A 725 -6.82 -19.41 35.40
N TRP A 726 -8.00 -19.07 34.86
CA TRP A 726 -8.47 -19.61 33.58
C TRP A 726 -7.57 -19.21 32.41
N LEU A 727 -7.20 -17.93 32.31
CA LEU A 727 -6.34 -17.42 31.23
C LEU A 727 -4.97 -18.09 31.26
N SER A 728 -4.34 -18.17 32.43
CA SER A 728 -3.02 -18.78 32.57
C SER A 728 -3.04 -20.29 32.38
N SER A 729 -4.05 -21.00 32.91
CA SER A 729 -4.16 -22.45 32.75
C SER A 729 -4.47 -22.86 31.30
N ASN A 730 -5.40 -22.16 30.65
CA ASN A 730 -5.72 -22.45 29.25
C ASN A 730 -4.57 -22.09 28.30
N PHE A 731 -3.80 -21.03 28.56
CA PHE A 731 -2.60 -20.75 27.78
C PHE A 731 -1.54 -21.86 27.92
N LEU A 732 -1.35 -22.42 29.12
CA LEU A 732 -0.42 -23.54 29.31
C LEU A 732 -0.86 -24.80 28.55
N SER A 733 -2.17 -25.03 28.43
CA SER A 733 -2.75 -26.13 27.63
C SER A 733 -2.73 -25.87 26.13
N PHE A 734 -2.95 -24.63 25.69
CA PHE A 734 -3.10 -24.22 24.28
C PHE A 734 -2.15 -23.06 23.96
N GLN A 735 -0.86 -23.37 23.86
CA GLN A 735 0.21 -22.38 23.86
C GLN A 735 0.35 -21.53 22.59
N SER A 736 -0.35 -21.91 21.51
CA SER A 736 -0.46 -21.10 20.28
C SER A 736 -1.55 -20.02 20.38
N HIS A 737 -2.42 -20.06 21.40
CA HIS A 737 -3.52 -19.12 21.53
C HIS A 737 -3.09 -17.87 22.29
N ASP A 738 -2.60 -16.87 21.56
CA ASP A 738 -2.15 -15.58 22.12
C ASP A 738 -3.27 -14.76 22.79
N CYS A 739 -4.53 -15.05 22.45
CA CYS A 739 -5.71 -14.32 22.94
C CYS A 739 -5.82 -14.31 24.47
N TYR A 740 -5.32 -15.34 25.15
CA TYR A 740 -5.27 -15.40 26.62
C TYR A 740 -4.31 -14.36 27.21
N VAL A 741 -3.16 -14.17 26.57
CA VAL A 741 -2.15 -13.16 26.97
C VAL A 741 -2.66 -11.75 26.66
N ARG A 742 -3.29 -11.55 25.51
CA ARG A 742 -3.95 -10.28 25.15
C ARG A 742 -5.05 -9.90 26.15
N THR A 743 -5.89 -10.87 26.55
CA THR A 743 -6.95 -10.62 27.55
C THR A 743 -6.38 -10.33 28.93
N ALA A 744 -5.34 -11.05 29.35
CA ALA A 744 -4.66 -10.77 30.61
C ALA A 744 -4.05 -9.36 30.62
N SER A 745 -3.63 -8.83 29.47
CA SER A 745 -3.15 -7.45 29.35
C SER A 745 -4.24 -6.45 29.73
N VAL A 746 -5.47 -6.64 29.23
CA VAL A 746 -6.64 -5.82 29.60
C VAL A 746 -6.91 -5.88 31.10
N VAL A 747 -6.78 -7.07 31.70
CA VAL A 747 -6.94 -7.24 33.15
C VAL A 747 -5.91 -6.44 33.94
N ILE A 748 -4.64 -6.45 33.52
CA ILE A 748 -3.57 -5.69 34.18
C ILE A 748 -3.71 -4.19 33.95
N GLU A 749 -4.17 -3.76 32.77
CA GLU A 749 -4.43 -2.36 32.46
C GLU A 749 -5.51 -1.78 33.39
N GLU A 750 -6.62 -2.52 33.59
CA GLU A 750 -7.73 -2.10 34.45
C GLU A 750 -7.41 -2.19 35.96
N PHE A 751 -6.76 -3.28 36.41
CA PHE A 751 -6.63 -3.59 37.83
C PHE A 751 -5.20 -3.63 38.38
N GLY A 752 -4.17 -3.41 37.57
CA GLY A 752 -2.75 -3.52 37.96
C GLY A 752 -2.34 -2.62 39.12
N HIS A 753 -3.07 -1.52 39.33
CA HIS A 753 -2.84 -0.57 40.42
C HIS A 753 -3.37 -1.05 41.80
N LYS A 754 -4.07 -2.19 41.88
CA LYS A 754 -4.65 -2.75 43.10
C LYS A 754 -3.68 -3.69 43.82
N GLU A 755 -3.29 -3.31 45.04
CA GLU A 755 -2.29 -4.06 45.83
C GLU A 755 -2.76 -5.45 46.26
N GLU A 756 -4.06 -5.61 46.55
CA GLU A 756 -4.64 -6.86 47.05
C GLU A 756 -4.42 -8.06 46.10
N TYR A 757 -4.27 -7.80 44.79
CA TYR A 757 -4.11 -8.81 43.75
C TYR A 757 -2.69 -8.90 43.20
N ALA A 758 -1.73 -8.15 43.78
CA ALA A 758 -0.33 -8.15 43.34
C ALA A 758 0.28 -9.56 43.23
N PRO A 759 0.11 -10.49 44.20
CA PRO A 759 0.66 -11.85 44.07
C PRO A 759 0.11 -12.59 42.85
N LEU A 760 -1.16 -12.39 42.55
CA LEU A 760 -1.84 -13.04 41.43
C LEU A 760 -1.28 -12.56 40.09
N PHE A 761 -1.07 -11.26 39.93
CA PHE A 761 -0.47 -10.69 38.72
C PHE A 761 0.94 -11.23 38.47
N ILE A 762 1.75 -11.35 39.54
CA ILE A 762 3.11 -11.92 39.46
C ILE A 762 3.03 -13.39 39.03
N THR A 763 2.18 -14.20 39.65
CA THR A 763 2.00 -15.62 39.29
C THR A 763 1.50 -15.78 37.85
N THR A 764 0.62 -14.91 37.36
CA THR A 764 0.18 -14.96 35.96
C THR A 764 1.33 -14.65 35.00
N PHE A 765 2.12 -13.61 35.27
CA PHE A 765 3.27 -13.27 34.44
C PHE A 765 4.33 -14.39 34.45
N GLU A 766 4.54 -15.01 35.61
CA GLU A 766 5.42 -16.17 35.75
C GLU A 766 4.93 -17.35 34.88
N ARG A 767 3.65 -17.71 34.96
CA ARG A 767 3.06 -18.80 34.16
C ARG A 767 3.19 -18.55 32.65
N PHE A 768 2.96 -17.33 32.19
CA PHE A 768 3.15 -16.99 30.77
C PHE A 768 4.62 -17.03 30.35
N THR A 769 5.51 -16.48 31.16
CA THR A 769 6.95 -16.45 30.84
C THR A 769 7.56 -17.84 30.83
N GLN A 770 7.13 -18.73 31.72
CA GLN A 770 7.62 -20.11 31.83
C GLN A 770 6.94 -21.10 30.85
N ALA A 771 5.95 -20.66 30.07
CA ALA A 771 5.32 -21.51 29.07
C ALA A 771 6.34 -21.95 28.01
N SER A 772 6.24 -23.20 27.53
CA SER A 772 7.23 -23.75 26.58
C SER A 772 7.26 -23.01 25.24
N SER A 773 6.15 -22.43 24.77
CA SER A 773 6.10 -21.60 23.56
C SER A 773 6.93 -20.32 23.73
N VAL A 774 6.73 -19.58 24.81
CA VAL A 774 7.48 -18.36 25.12
C VAL A 774 8.94 -18.68 25.41
N MET A 775 9.22 -19.73 26.18
CA MET A 775 10.59 -20.17 26.47
C MET A 775 11.31 -20.72 25.24
N GLY A 776 10.59 -21.28 24.26
CA GLY A 776 11.13 -21.79 23.00
C GLY A 776 11.58 -20.70 22.01
N LEU A 777 11.05 -19.48 22.15
CA LEU A 777 11.40 -18.31 21.32
C LEU A 777 12.79 -17.75 21.68
N ASN A 778 13.85 -18.47 21.31
CA ASN A 778 15.24 -18.13 21.65
C ASN A 778 16.08 -17.63 20.46
N SER A 779 15.50 -17.51 19.26
CA SER A 779 16.17 -16.99 18.07
C SER A 779 15.22 -16.18 17.19
N SER A 780 15.78 -15.29 16.36
CA SER A 780 15.03 -14.49 15.38
C SER A 780 14.17 -15.35 14.46
N TYR A 781 14.71 -16.47 13.98
CA TYR A 781 14.01 -17.40 13.09
C TYR A 781 12.72 -17.96 13.71
N ILE A 782 12.74 -18.38 14.98
CA ILE A 782 11.54 -18.93 15.63
C ILE A 782 10.51 -17.82 15.87
N CYS A 783 10.96 -16.58 16.11
CA CYS A 783 10.06 -15.43 16.24
C CYS A 783 9.32 -15.11 14.94
N ASP A 784 9.98 -15.29 13.80
CA ASP A 784 9.37 -15.09 12.49
C ASP A 784 8.32 -16.16 12.17
N GLN A 785 8.33 -17.32 12.84
CA GLN A 785 7.29 -18.35 12.72
C GLN A 785 6.05 -18.06 13.59
N GLU A 786 6.21 -17.35 14.71
CA GLU A 786 5.15 -17.07 15.69
C GLU A 786 5.09 -15.57 16.06
N PRO A 787 4.92 -14.65 15.09
CA PRO A 787 5.00 -13.21 15.34
C PRO A 787 3.86 -12.69 16.23
N ASP A 788 2.66 -13.26 16.13
CA ASP A 788 1.49 -12.87 16.92
C ASP A 788 1.70 -13.09 18.43
N LEU A 789 2.33 -14.21 18.79
CA LEU A 789 2.63 -14.55 20.18
C LEU A 789 3.69 -13.60 20.76
N VAL A 790 4.71 -13.25 19.97
CA VAL A 790 5.74 -12.27 20.35
C VAL A 790 5.09 -10.91 20.60
N GLU A 791 4.22 -10.45 19.70
CA GLU A 791 3.50 -9.18 19.87
C GLU A 791 2.60 -9.20 21.11
N ALA A 792 1.81 -10.26 21.31
CA ALA A 792 0.93 -10.40 22.47
C ALA A 792 1.70 -10.37 23.80
N TYR A 793 2.79 -11.15 23.91
CA TYR A 793 3.59 -11.21 25.13
C TYR A 793 4.36 -9.91 25.41
N THR A 794 4.96 -9.28 24.40
CA THR A 794 5.69 -8.01 24.58
C THR A 794 4.75 -6.85 24.92
N ASN A 795 3.53 -6.85 24.37
CA ASN A 795 2.48 -5.91 24.75
C ASN A 795 2.02 -6.16 26.19
N PHE A 796 1.77 -7.41 26.59
CA PHE A 796 1.46 -7.78 27.98
C PHE A 796 2.55 -7.30 28.94
N ALA A 797 3.82 -7.60 28.65
CA ALA A 797 4.93 -7.19 29.49
C ALA A 797 5.05 -5.65 29.57
N SER A 798 4.81 -4.93 28.47
CA SER A 798 4.78 -3.46 28.47
C SER A 798 3.68 -2.90 29.36
N ILE A 799 2.48 -3.47 29.28
CA ILE A 799 1.33 -3.07 30.11
C ILE A 799 1.59 -3.45 31.56
N PHE A 800 2.20 -4.59 31.85
CA PHE A 800 2.59 -4.99 33.20
C PHE A 800 3.56 -4.01 33.84
N VAL A 801 4.61 -3.59 33.12
CA VAL A 801 5.59 -2.63 33.63
C VAL A 801 4.95 -1.25 33.86
N ARG A 802 4.03 -0.80 32.98
CA ARG A 802 3.33 0.49 33.11
C ARG A 802 2.22 0.51 34.15
N GLY A 803 1.44 -0.57 34.23
CA GLY A 803 0.16 -0.62 34.92
C GLY A 803 0.24 -1.13 36.36
N THR A 804 1.35 -1.75 36.75
CA THR A 804 1.53 -2.26 38.13
C THR A 804 2.37 -1.31 38.99
N ARG A 805 2.19 -1.38 40.32
CA ARG A 805 2.97 -0.56 41.26
C ARG A 805 4.43 -1.02 41.33
N LYS A 806 5.32 -0.11 41.73
CA LYS A 806 6.77 -0.36 41.80
C LYS A 806 7.15 -1.54 42.71
N GLU A 807 6.38 -1.82 43.76
CA GLU A 807 6.61 -2.96 44.65
C GLU A 807 6.37 -4.30 43.94
N VAL A 808 5.38 -4.36 43.05
CA VAL A 808 5.07 -5.55 42.24
C VAL A 808 6.16 -5.79 41.22
N LEU A 809 6.65 -4.73 40.57
CA LEU A 809 7.79 -4.79 39.68
C LEU A 809 9.06 -5.26 40.41
N ALA A 810 9.27 -4.77 41.64
CA ALA A 810 10.38 -5.20 42.47
C ALA A 810 10.27 -6.70 42.85
N ALA A 811 9.08 -7.21 43.10
CA ALA A 811 8.90 -8.65 43.36
C ALA A 811 9.09 -9.52 42.10
N SER A 812 9.02 -8.94 40.90
CA SER A 812 9.03 -9.64 39.60
C SER A 812 10.40 -9.67 38.92
N GLY A 813 11.49 -9.35 39.62
CA GLY A 813 12.80 -9.10 39.01
C GLY A 813 13.34 -10.22 38.11
N ALA A 814 13.28 -11.48 38.54
CA ALA A 814 13.74 -12.61 37.75
C ALA A 814 12.93 -12.82 36.46
N ILE A 815 11.61 -12.58 36.52
CA ILE A 815 10.70 -12.72 35.37
C ILE A 815 10.95 -11.59 34.37
N LEU A 816 11.12 -10.36 34.88
CA LEU A 816 11.45 -9.19 34.06
C LEU A 816 12.79 -9.36 33.35
N GLU A 817 13.79 -9.97 34.01
CA GLU A 817 15.08 -10.26 33.40
C GLU A 817 14.94 -11.19 32.19
N ILE A 818 14.25 -12.33 32.34
CA ILE A 818 14.02 -13.29 31.26
C ILE A 818 13.24 -12.62 30.11
N SER A 819 12.18 -11.90 30.46
CA SER A 819 11.34 -11.18 29.50
C SER A 819 12.14 -10.14 28.70
N PHE A 820 13.02 -9.39 29.38
CA PHE A 820 13.88 -8.37 28.77
C PHE A 820 14.92 -8.98 27.82
N GLN A 821 15.58 -10.07 28.23
CA GLN A 821 16.52 -10.79 27.38
C GLN A 821 15.85 -11.35 26.12
N LYS A 822 14.66 -11.91 26.26
CA LYS A 822 13.87 -12.40 25.11
C LYS A 822 13.51 -11.27 24.16
N ALA A 823 12.99 -10.16 24.67
CA ALA A 823 12.66 -9.00 23.84
C ALA A 823 13.89 -8.40 23.13
N ALA A 824 15.07 -8.45 23.75
CA ALA A 824 16.32 -8.08 23.10
C ALA A 824 16.63 -8.99 21.90
N ILE A 825 16.40 -10.30 21.99
CA ILE A 825 16.57 -11.21 20.84
C ILE A 825 15.52 -10.89 19.76
N TRP A 826 14.26 -10.74 20.15
CA TRP A 826 13.13 -10.59 19.23
C TRP A 826 13.15 -9.30 18.41
N CYS A 827 13.89 -8.28 18.83
CA CYS A 827 14.06 -7.05 18.04
C CYS A 827 14.81 -7.29 16.71
N THR A 828 15.47 -8.44 16.56
CA THR A 828 16.18 -8.86 15.34
C THR A 828 15.33 -9.65 14.35
N ALA A 829 14.11 -10.07 14.72
CA ALA A 829 13.17 -10.80 13.86
C ALA A 829 12.90 -10.04 12.55
N MET A 830 12.74 -10.72 11.41
CA MET A 830 12.44 -10.05 10.14
C MET A 830 11.02 -9.46 10.11
N HIS A 831 10.08 -10.08 10.81
CA HIS A 831 8.70 -9.58 10.92
C HIS A 831 8.66 -8.21 11.60
N ARG A 832 8.15 -7.21 10.88
CA ARG A 832 8.18 -5.79 11.29
C ARG A 832 7.40 -5.53 12.59
N GLY A 833 6.21 -6.11 12.73
CA GLY A 833 5.33 -5.89 13.90
C GLY A 833 5.99 -6.41 15.19
N ALA A 834 6.22 -7.72 15.27
CA ALA A 834 6.98 -8.39 16.32
C ALA A 834 8.27 -7.66 16.75
N ALA A 835 9.14 -7.28 15.81
CA ALA A 835 10.38 -6.57 16.15
C ALA A 835 10.11 -5.18 16.79
N LEU A 836 9.15 -4.42 16.27
CA LEU A 836 8.78 -3.11 16.81
C LEU A 836 8.05 -3.20 18.16
N ALA A 837 7.25 -4.25 18.38
CA ALA A 837 6.60 -4.53 19.65
C ALA A 837 7.64 -4.86 20.75
N ALA A 838 8.60 -5.73 20.45
CA ALA A 838 9.73 -6.03 21.33
C ALA A 838 10.56 -4.78 21.67
N MET A 839 10.91 -3.96 20.68
CA MET A 839 11.60 -2.69 20.90
C MET A 839 10.78 -1.70 21.76
N SER A 840 9.46 -1.70 21.60
CA SER A 840 8.58 -0.84 22.39
C SER A 840 8.53 -1.28 23.84
N TYR A 841 8.55 -2.59 24.11
CA TYR A 841 8.69 -3.12 25.46
C TYR A 841 10.04 -2.77 26.10
N LEU A 842 11.15 -2.97 25.39
CA LEU A 842 12.49 -2.59 25.88
C LEU A 842 12.55 -1.10 26.25
N SER A 843 12.03 -0.23 25.37
CA SER A 843 11.98 1.20 25.62
C SER A 843 11.07 1.56 26.79
N CYS A 844 9.94 0.88 26.93
CA CYS A 844 9.01 1.03 28.05
C CYS A 844 9.68 0.68 29.39
N PHE A 845 10.37 -0.47 29.46
CA PHE A 845 11.09 -0.90 30.66
C PHE A 845 12.17 0.10 31.07
N LEU A 846 12.98 0.57 30.11
CA LEU A 846 14.03 1.54 30.38
C LEU A 846 13.48 2.90 30.81
N GLU A 847 12.36 3.36 30.24
CA GLU A 847 11.74 4.62 30.64
C GLU A 847 11.24 4.59 32.09
N ILE A 848 10.60 3.48 32.49
CA ILE A 848 10.06 3.32 33.85
C ILE A 848 11.20 3.11 34.84
N GLY A 849 12.22 2.34 34.46
CA GLY A 849 13.47 2.20 35.22
C GLY A 849 14.15 3.55 35.46
N LEU A 850 14.29 4.37 34.42
CA LEU A 850 14.88 5.71 34.54
C LEU A 850 14.02 6.64 35.41
N SER A 851 12.70 6.64 35.24
CA SER A 851 11.79 7.45 36.05
C SER A 851 11.91 7.07 37.53
N SER A 852 12.02 5.77 37.83
CA SER A 852 12.27 5.28 39.19
C SER A 852 13.65 5.66 39.74
N LEU A 853 14.67 5.85 38.89
CA LEU A 853 16.00 6.30 39.31
C LEU A 853 16.04 7.81 39.63
N LEU A 854 15.27 8.61 38.89
CA LEU A 854 15.18 10.06 39.09
C LEU A 854 14.42 10.44 40.37
N GLU A 855 13.45 9.63 40.79
CA GLU A 855 12.63 9.86 42.00
C GLU A 855 13.33 9.52 43.34
N SER A 856 14.60 9.10 43.33
CA SER A 856 15.41 8.61 44.46
C SER A 856 15.02 7.22 45.02
N GLU A 857 16.03 6.48 45.52
CA GLU A 857 16.10 5.00 45.67
C GLU A 857 14.80 4.27 46.05
N GLY A 858 14.14 3.66 45.05
CA GLY A 858 13.05 2.70 45.23
C GLY A 858 13.50 1.27 44.94
N SER A 859 12.87 0.26 45.55
CA SER A 859 13.20 -1.17 45.38
C SER A 859 13.25 -1.63 43.92
N PHE A 860 12.44 -1.04 43.04
CA PHE A 860 12.46 -1.31 41.60
C PHE A 860 13.72 -0.78 40.89
N SER A 861 14.27 0.37 41.31
CA SER A 861 15.47 0.95 40.69
C SER A 861 16.68 0.02 40.78
N THR A 862 16.86 -0.65 41.92
CA THR A 862 17.87 -1.69 42.13
C THR A 862 17.70 -2.84 41.14
N ILE A 863 16.46 -3.27 40.91
CA ILE A 863 16.16 -4.38 40.00
C ILE A 863 16.35 -3.98 38.55
N ALA A 864 15.90 -2.78 38.16
CA ALA A 864 16.14 -2.26 36.83
C ALA A 864 17.64 -2.19 36.53
N ILE A 865 18.45 -1.71 37.47
CA ILE A 865 19.92 -1.69 37.34
C ILE A 865 20.48 -3.11 37.19
N HIS A 866 20.05 -4.06 38.01
CA HIS A 866 20.50 -5.45 37.90
C HIS A 866 20.09 -6.08 36.56
N VAL A 867 18.85 -5.94 36.12
CA VAL A 867 18.39 -6.47 34.83
C VAL A 867 19.22 -5.89 33.67
N ILE A 868 19.46 -4.57 33.69
CA ILE A 868 20.26 -3.89 32.67
C ILE A 868 21.73 -4.32 32.74
N SER A 869 22.32 -4.50 33.92
CA SER A 869 23.71 -4.93 34.04
C SER A 869 23.93 -6.35 33.52
N HIS A 870 22.99 -7.27 33.76
CA HIS A 870 23.11 -8.66 33.30
C HIS A 870 22.76 -8.81 31.81
N SER A 871 21.84 -8.00 31.29
CA SER A 871 21.30 -8.16 29.92
C SER A 871 21.81 -7.11 28.92
N GLY A 872 22.56 -6.11 29.39
CA GLY A 872 22.95 -4.93 28.61
C GLY A 872 23.85 -5.25 27.42
N GLU A 873 24.78 -6.18 27.56
CA GLU A 873 25.66 -6.62 26.46
C GLU A 873 24.84 -7.23 25.31
N GLY A 874 23.95 -8.18 25.63
CA GLY A 874 23.06 -8.80 24.66
C GLY A 874 22.08 -7.81 24.03
N LEU A 875 21.57 -6.85 24.81
CA LEU A 875 20.71 -5.77 24.31
C LEU A 875 21.43 -4.92 23.25
N VAL A 876 22.61 -4.41 23.55
CA VAL A 876 23.37 -3.54 22.63
C VAL A 876 23.75 -4.32 21.37
N SER A 877 24.20 -5.57 21.51
CA SER A 877 24.51 -6.45 20.39
C SER A 877 23.32 -6.65 19.45
N ASN A 878 22.15 -7.01 20.00
CA ASN A 878 20.96 -7.24 19.20
C ASN A 878 20.39 -5.96 18.57
N ILE A 879 20.49 -4.80 19.22
CA ILE A 879 20.09 -3.50 18.65
C ILE A 879 20.97 -3.12 17.46
N VAL A 880 22.29 -3.32 17.58
CA VAL A 880 23.23 -3.08 16.48
C VAL A 880 22.94 -4.03 15.32
N TYR A 881 22.71 -5.31 15.61
CA TYR A 881 22.34 -6.30 14.59
C TYR A 881 21.00 -5.96 13.91
N ALA A 882 20.01 -5.45 14.64
CA ALA A 882 18.71 -5.05 14.10
C ALA A 882 18.78 -3.85 13.13
N LEU A 883 19.91 -3.13 13.08
CA LEU A 883 20.20 -2.03 12.14
C LEU A 883 20.85 -2.52 10.84
N LEU A 884 20.98 -3.83 10.64
CA LEU A 884 21.47 -4.45 9.42
C LEU A 884 20.33 -4.99 8.55
N GLY A 885 20.57 -5.09 7.24
CA GLY A 885 19.63 -5.69 6.29
C GLY A 885 18.47 -4.79 5.84
N VAL A 886 17.54 -5.38 5.07
CA VAL A 886 16.53 -4.65 4.29
C VAL A 886 15.52 -3.88 5.15
N SER A 887 15.26 -4.35 6.37
CA SER A 887 14.27 -3.77 7.31
C SER A 887 14.85 -2.74 8.28
N ALA A 888 16.17 -2.50 8.26
CA ALA A 888 16.89 -1.63 9.20
C ALA A 888 16.31 -0.21 9.32
N MET A 889 15.94 0.39 8.19
CA MET A 889 15.43 1.78 8.15
C MET A 889 14.15 1.98 8.96
N SER A 890 13.30 0.94 9.07
CA SER A 890 12.07 1.01 9.87
C SER A 890 12.33 1.03 11.39
N ARG A 891 13.54 0.62 11.81
CA ARG A 891 13.91 0.42 13.23
C ARG A 891 14.77 1.54 13.81
N VAL A 892 15.43 2.33 12.96
CA VAL A 892 16.35 3.43 13.32
C VAL A 892 15.83 4.29 14.48
N HIS A 893 14.56 4.71 14.43
CA HIS A 893 14.02 5.58 15.47
C HIS A 893 13.92 4.90 16.84
N LYS A 894 13.46 3.64 16.88
CA LYS A 894 13.32 2.86 18.12
C LYS A 894 14.69 2.45 18.68
N CYS A 895 15.61 2.01 17.82
CA CYS A 895 17.00 1.70 18.21
C CYS A 895 17.69 2.92 18.84
N ALA A 896 17.58 4.09 18.19
CA ALA A 896 18.13 5.33 18.73
C ALA A 896 17.54 5.66 20.11
N THR A 897 16.21 5.53 20.25
CA THR A 897 15.50 5.80 21.51
C THR A 897 15.98 4.90 22.64
N ILE A 898 16.09 3.60 22.39
CA ILE A 898 16.57 2.62 23.39
C ILE A 898 18.02 2.93 23.79
N LEU A 899 18.90 3.22 22.83
CA LEU A 899 20.30 3.56 23.12
C LEU A 899 20.43 4.87 23.91
N GLN A 900 19.61 5.88 23.61
CA GLN A 900 19.55 7.14 24.37
C GLN A 900 19.10 6.89 25.81
N GLN A 901 18.05 6.08 26.01
CA GLN A 901 17.55 5.74 27.35
C GLN A 901 18.59 4.95 28.14
N LEU A 902 19.25 3.97 27.52
CA LEU A 902 20.33 3.19 28.14
C LEU A 902 21.50 4.09 28.56
N ALA A 903 21.93 5.00 27.67
CA ALA A 903 23.00 5.96 27.97
C ALA A 903 22.62 6.92 29.11
N ALA A 904 21.36 7.37 29.19
CA ALA A 904 20.86 8.18 30.29
C ALA A 904 20.90 7.43 31.63
N ILE A 905 20.52 6.15 31.65
CA ILE A 905 20.60 5.30 32.85
C ILE A 905 22.06 5.16 33.29
N CYS A 906 22.98 4.80 32.37
CA CYS A 906 24.40 4.67 32.69
C CYS A 906 24.98 5.98 33.26
N SER A 907 24.60 7.14 32.70
CA SER A 907 25.04 8.46 33.19
C SER A 907 24.51 8.80 34.59
N LEU A 908 23.27 8.41 34.91
CA LEU A 908 22.73 8.57 36.27
C LEU A 908 23.41 7.61 37.25
N SER A 909 23.63 6.35 36.86
CA SER A 909 24.25 5.35 37.72
C SER A 909 25.66 5.75 38.17
N GLU A 910 26.42 6.47 37.34
CA GLU A 910 27.74 7.03 37.73
C GLU A 910 27.69 8.00 38.91
N ARG A 911 26.55 8.65 39.12
CA ARG A 911 26.33 9.62 40.21
C ARG A 911 25.80 8.95 41.49
N THR A 912 25.61 7.64 41.49
CA THR A 912 25.02 6.85 42.57
C THR A 912 25.96 5.76 43.08
N ILE A 913 25.54 5.03 44.12
CA ILE A 913 26.27 3.87 44.68
C ILE A 913 26.44 2.75 43.63
N TRP A 914 25.60 2.75 42.59
CA TRP A 914 25.55 1.73 41.53
C TRP A 914 26.65 1.84 40.47
N LYS A 915 27.56 2.82 40.57
CA LYS A 915 28.70 2.97 39.64
C LYS A 915 29.53 1.68 39.49
N ALA A 916 29.62 0.87 40.54
CA ALA A 916 30.36 -0.40 40.52
C ALA A 916 29.66 -1.51 39.71
N ILE A 917 28.36 -1.36 39.40
CA ILE A 917 27.51 -2.36 38.75
C ILE A 917 27.13 -1.92 37.34
N LEU A 918 26.81 -0.64 37.15
CA LEU A 918 26.42 -0.07 35.87
C LEU A 918 26.99 1.34 35.73
N GLY A 919 27.72 1.60 34.65
CA GLY A 919 28.30 2.92 34.38
C GLY A 919 28.63 3.13 32.91
N TRP A 920 29.29 4.23 32.59
CA TRP A 920 29.68 4.55 31.21
C TRP A 920 30.71 3.55 30.65
N GLU A 921 31.57 3.00 31.51
CA GLU A 921 32.52 1.95 31.14
C GLU A 921 31.82 0.67 30.67
N SER A 922 30.68 0.31 31.27
CA SER A 922 29.86 -0.84 30.85
C SER A 922 29.32 -0.63 29.44
N LEU A 923 28.72 0.55 29.17
CA LEU A 923 28.17 0.90 27.86
C LEU A 923 29.26 0.92 26.77
N HIS A 924 30.45 1.43 27.09
CA HIS A 924 31.60 1.40 26.19
C HIS A 924 32.02 -0.04 25.86
N ALA A 925 32.15 -0.91 26.86
CA ALA A 925 32.51 -2.31 26.65
C ALA A 925 31.48 -3.05 25.80
N TRP A 926 30.18 -2.84 26.05
CA TRP A 926 29.09 -3.47 25.29
C TRP A 926 29.05 -3.02 23.84
N LEU A 927 29.22 -1.71 23.58
CA LEU A 927 29.24 -1.20 22.21
C LEU A 927 30.45 -1.71 21.43
N LEU A 928 31.61 -1.79 22.09
CA LEU A 928 32.82 -2.35 21.49
C LEU A 928 32.63 -3.84 21.15
N ALA A 929 32.10 -4.62 22.09
CA ALA A 929 31.82 -6.05 21.89
C ALA A 929 30.79 -6.28 20.77
N ALA A 930 29.72 -5.49 20.72
CA ALA A 930 28.68 -5.58 19.70
C ALA A 930 29.24 -5.34 18.28
N VAL A 931 30.08 -4.30 18.11
CA VAL A 931 30.68 -3.97 16.81
C VAL A 931 31.74 -4.99 16.41
N GLN A 932 32.51 -5.52 17.36
CA GLN A 932 33.50 -6.58 17.10
C GLN A 932 32.87 -7.94 16.76
N ALA A 933 31.66 -8.20 17.25
CA ALA A 933 30.93 -9.44 16.99
C ALA A 933 30.27 -9.47 15.60
N LEU A 934 30.19 -8.33 14.89
CA LEU A 934 29.68 -8.29 13.52
C LEU A 934 30.66 -8.99 12.56
N PRO A 935 30.18 -9.81 11.61
CA PRO A 935 31.07 -10.43 10.62
C PRO A 935 31.80 -9.36 9.79
N VAL A 936 33.06 -9.62 9.44
CA VAL A 936 33.95 -8.68 8.74
C VAL A 936 33.36 -8.18 7.42
N GLU A 937 32.48 -8.97 6.81
CA GLU A 937 31.76 -8.66 5.58
C GLU A 937 30.72 -7.53 5.75
N TYR A 938 30.26 -7.27 6.98
CA TYR A 938 29.31 -6.22 7.31
C TYR A 938 29.96 -4.88 7.64
N LEU A 939 31.28 -4.77 7.70
CA LEU A 939 31.97 -3.55 8.12
C LEU A 939 33.08 -3.18 7.14
N ARG A 940 33.20 -1.90 6.82
CA ARG A 940 34.30 -1.38 5.99
C ARG A 940 35.62 -1.43 6.76
N GLN A 941 36.73 -1.53 6.02
CA GLN A 941 38.07 -1.57 6.62
C GLN A 941 38.34 -0.28 7.43
N GLY A 942 38.60 -0.41 8.74
CA GLY A 942 38.78 0.71 9.66
C GLY A 942 37.49 1.31 10.27
N GLU A 943 36.32 0.77 9.94
CA GLU A 943 35.03 1.25 10.47
C GLU A 943 34.85 0.93 11.97
N VAL A 944 35.33 -0.23 12.43
CA VAL A 944 35.29 -0.62 13.86
C VAL A 944 35.98 0.41 14.76
N GLU A 945 37.15 0.90 14.34
CA GLU A 945 37.98 1.82 15.11
C GLU A 945 37.40 3.24 15.18
N THR A 946 36.55 3.60 14.21
CA THR A 946 35.97 4.95 14.10
C THR A 946 34.54 5.02 14.65
N LEU A 947 33.75 3.94 14.53
CA LEU A 947 32.34 3.92 14.88
C LEU A 947 32.09 4.03 16.38
N VAL A 948 32.81 3.26 17.21
CA VAL A 948 32.61 3.22 18.67
C VAL A 948 32.87 4.60 19.32
N PRO A 949 34.00 5.30 19.06
CA PRO A 949 34.22 6.63 19.61
C PRO A 949 33.18 7.68 19.17
N ILE A 950 32.73 7.63 17.91
CA ILE A 950 31.74 8.57 17.36
C ILE A 950 30.38 8.35 18.03
N TRP A 951 29.94 7.09 18.15
CA TRP A 951 28.67 6.74 18.75
C TRP A 951 28.66 7.04 20.25
N LEU A 952 29.74 6.79 20.98
CA LEU A 952 29.82 7.15 22.41
C LEU A 952 29.70 8.65 22.65
N ASN A 953 30.36 9.47 21.84
CA ASN A 953 30.25 10.92 21.96
C ASN A 953 28.80 11.39 21.69
N ALA A 954 28.17 10.83 20.65
CA ALA A 954 26.77 11.12 20.34
C ALA A 954 25.81 10.65 21.45
N LEU A 955 26.06 9.48 22.04
CA LEU A 955 25.29 8.94 23.17
C LEU A 955 25.41 9.83 24.41
N GLY A 956 26.59 10.38 24.70
CA GLY A 956 26.79 11.30 25.82
C GLY A 956 25.97 12.60 25.66
N GLY A 957 25.95 13.16 24.45
CA GLY A 957 25.11 14.31 24.12
C GLY A 957 23.62 13.97 24.18
N ALA A 958 23.20 12.82 23.64
CA ALA A 958 21.82 12.38 23.65
C ALA A 958 21.30 12.06 25.07
N ALA A 959 22.13 11.46 25.92
CA ALA A 959 21.81 11.19 27.32
C ALA A 959 21.60 12.48 28.11
N SER A 960 22.47 13.47 27.90
CA SER A 960 22.36 14.79 28.55
C SER A 960 21.06 15.50 28.15
N ASP A 961 20.77 15.56 26.84
CA ASP A 961 19.51 16.12 26.33
C ASP A 961 18.27 15.45 26.98
N TYR A 962 18.31 14.12 27.12
CA TYR A 962 17.19 13.35 27.67
C TYR A 962 16.98 13.63 29.15
N LEU A 963 18.06 13.66 29.95
CA LEU A 963 17.99 13.98 31.37
C LEU A 963 17.57 15.43 31.64
N GLU A 964 18.01 16.37 30.81
CA GLU A 964 17.55 17.77 30.87
C GLU A 964 16.05 17.89 30.58
N SER A 965 15.53 17.14 29.59
CA SER A 965 14.10 17.12 29.28
C SER A 965 13.23 16.60 30.42
N LYS A 966 13.69 15.57 31.15
CA LYS A 966 12.93 14.97 32.26
C LYS A 966 13.09 15.72 33.60
N SER A 967 14.09 16.59 33.74
CA SER A 967 14.32 17.39 34.97
C SER A 967 13.71 18.80 34.94
N CYS A 968 13.34 19.30 33.75
CA CYS A 968 12.69 20.60 33.61
C CYS A 968 11.17 20.47 33.79
N ASN A 969 10.65 20.93 34.94
CA ASN A 969 9.22 21.13 35.14
C ASN A 969 8.68 22.25 34.21
N GLY A 970 8.23 21.88 33.00
CA GLY A 970 7.20 22.55 32.21
C GLY A 970 7.45 23.96 31.65
N VAL A 971 8.61 24.60 31.81
CA VAL A 971 8.78 26.04 31.44
C VAL A 971 9.82 26.31 30.33
N LYS A 972 10.66 25.35 29.93
CA LYS A 972 11.56 25.52 28.78
C LYS A 972 11.64 24.27 27.92
N SER A 973 10.97 24.34 26.76
CA SER A 973 11.03 23.42 25.62
C SER A 973 10.94 21.92 25.97
N ASP A 974 9.72 21.38 25.87
CA ASP A 974 9.43 19.95 25.90
C ASP A 974 10.05 19.29 24.64
N TYR A 975 11.33 18.92 24.71
CA TYR A 975 11.95 18.11 23.67
C TYR A 975 11.55 16.65 23.96
N GLY A 976 10.58 16.12 23.21
CA GLY A 976 10.31 14.68 23.20
C GLY A 976 11.54 13.85 22.82
N HIS A 977 11.45 12.52 22.86
CA HIS A 977 12.54 11.62 22.46
C HIS A 977 13.20 12.08 21.14
N MET A 978 14.54 12.10 21.11
CA MET A 978 15.33 12.47 19.92
C MET A 978 15.16 13.92 19.40
N GLN A 979 14.53 14.84 20.14
CA GLN A 979 14.33 16.22 19.69
C GLN A 979 15.48 17.19 20.07
N GLY A 980 16.30 16.85 21.06
CA GLY A 980 17.50 17.61 21.43
C GLY A 980 18.62 17.54 20.37
N LYS A 981 19.65 18.38 20.50
CA LYS A 981 20.77 18.45 19.54
C LYS A 981 21.56 17.14 19.50
N GLY A 982 21.92 16.58 20.65
CA GLY A 982 22.57 15.28 20.80
C GLY A 982 21.68 14.13 20.33
N GLY A 983 20.38 14.15 20.67
CA GLY A 983 19.40 13.16 20.19
C GLY A 983 19.32 13.12 18.65
N ARG A 984 19.22 14.29 17.99
CA ARG A 984 19.22 14.38 16.51
C ARG A 984 20.52 13.89 15.88
N VAL A 985 21.67 14.16 16.52
CA VAL A 985 22.98 13.67 16.06
C VAL A 985 23.05 12.15 16.15
N LEU A 986 22.64 11.56 17.28
CA LEU A 986 22.60 10.11 17.46
C LEU A 986 21.68 9.44 16.41
N LYS A 987 20.46 9.96 16.20
CA LYS A 987 19.53 9.43 15.19
C LYS A 987 20.11 9.52 13.78
N ARG A 988 20.82 10.60 13.45
CA ARG A 988 21.47 10.77 12.14
C ARG A 988 22.57 9.73 11.93
N LEU A 989 23.45 9.55 12.91
CA LEU A 989 24.55 8.57 12.83
C LEU A 989 24.03 7.13 12.70
N ILE A 990 22.98 6.78 13.47
CA ILE A 990 22.33 5.46 13.37
C ILE A 990 21.66 5.28 12.00
N ARG A 991 21.05 6.34 11.44
CA ARG A 991 20.47 6.31 10.10
C ARG A 991 21.55 6.12 9.03
N GLU A 992 22.65 6.86 9.11
CA GLU A 992 23.78 6.75 8.18
C GLU A 992 24.37 5.33 8.21
N PHE A 993 24.50 4.74 9.40
CA PHE A 993 24.90 3.35 9.57
C PHE A 993 23.91 2.38 8.93
N ALA A 994 22.61 2.49 9.23
CA ALA A 994 21.60 1.61 8.65
C ALA A 994 21.51 1.71 7.13
N ASP A 995 21.61 2.92 6.57
CA ASP A 995 21.56 3.16 5.12
C ASP A 995 22.81 2.61 4.41
N GLY A 996 23.99 2.77 5.04
CA GLY A 996 25.25 2.22 4.55
C GLY A 996 25.31 0.70 4.49
N HIS A 997 24.46 0.01 5.28
CA HIS A 997 24.46 -1.45 5.45
C HIS A 997 23.14 -2.13 5.02
N ARG A 998 22.28 -1.41 4.30
CA ARG A 998 20.95 -1.88 3.87
C ARG A 998 20.96 -2.97 2.78
N ASN A 999 21.98 -2.97 1.93
CA ASN A 999 22.03 -3.77 0.70
C ASN A 999 23.10 -4.87 0.68
N ILE A 1000 23.58 -5.29 1.85
CA ILE A 1000 24.51 -6.42 1.92
C ILE A 1000 23.68 -7.68 1.65
N PRO A 1001 23.98 -8.46 0.59
CA PRO A 1001 23.21 -9.64 0.27
C PRO A 1001 23.24 -10.61 1.45
N ASN A 1002 22.08 -11.18 1.81
CA ASN A 1002 22.01 -12.34 2.68
C ASN A 1002 22.86 -13.46 2.05
N LEU A 1003 24.10 -13.61 2.50
CA LEU A 1003 24.89 -14.79 2.25
C LEU A 1003 24.50 -15.82 3.32
N THR A 1004 23.59 -16.70 2.92
CA THR A 1004 23.14 -17.94 3.59
C THR A 1004 22.45 -17.81 4.94
#